data_AF-A0A6H1N9S3-F1
#
_entry.id   AF-A0A6H1N9S3-F1
#
_cell.length_a   1.000
_cell.length_b   1.000
_cell.length_c   1.000
_cell.angle_alpha   90.00
_cell.angle_beta   90.00
_cell.angle_gamma   90.00
#
_symmetry.space_group_name_H-M   'P 1'
#
loop_
_entity.id
_entity.type
_entity.pdbx_description
1 polymer ?
#
loop_
_entity_poly.entity_id
_entity_poly.type
_entity_poly.pdbx_seq_one_letter_code
_entity_poly.pdbx_strand_id
1 'polypeptide(L)'
;MAGDGNRARVDFIWSVTDLLRGGLKGSQYGRVVLPFTVLRRMDCLRRNEAGRRLSVTARDLASDDPDAVAIDDAQMLTSQREDSAAVADSDGTRAGASENAGLPDALDGFSGLLLAVEDETSPDTELLLAEALGRFIREFPAQVIDALDAFGFPSSVRQLAETRVLRQVVSRFAELDLSLATVSNQEMGREYEELLRRFTEASPETTAEHTSPQDVSALTARLLLGPDTAALAPSGPSITVYDPCFGTGGMFSAVEDFLHELGSSSKASVSGQEINLETYAMARSLRMMRGADPTGILHGDVLTDDRHRDETFDYLLAAPPNGVDWKRQHDEVTRESRELGFDGRFGAGLPRVSDGSLLFVQHLIAHMRPVADGGARAAILFAPSSLQSGGAGSGESEIRRWLVENDLLEGVVALPAYLLPNTGVPMYVWLLSNRKPPQLRGKVIALDARGHSATLRRPLGGKRHYLTDQHIARITERYEAAYGVGSEGGQEVGSDDGALLLDTEDLVYQEVTVDWPLRQHFTVSADIVADVESSRMLTGFDEAPALLRALRAVTDETWPTRAAFESAFSTALKNAGVSRELPRSLWSRVRKAVAVSDPGGEVQTDERGRTLPDPDLAHRVRVPLGQDAAEFVQREIAPEHPDVWPDLGSVKIGCALPEAPFLVSGPGTGFGPLSTVARRISRWLGQKATEGLPLLRGTDLQTAVTAADLPQASGMRQALAVCTGGDVVGLAGNWRLLPPDFGDAVTQLTVLRPLGNSGRALCEWLRTRAGEGGVAQPRVSMNSPAPVELIRDAEFNSLLDDLDGGKEALARTTSRILPNVFRDPQAGLDAMRRTAKASAYEARIIGELVQPLGDPVWRAEWSYPYHVAALARQYRIAMTLAQRKDALLKLAESVARCVGVLALAVRIHRRQSFDDALRGPFKKGGGATFWTWQSQISDLVKEGPIPELPELEGALEPDGVFDLLDQLRGTRNDSSHASRVQPEHELEREVNALEPVVVATLESVGWLSGLHWDLIDMCAYTGNGGFTLIGRRLRGSHPDWETFERPYPGTLDPNRIYVQSPSSIEPLALWPIARAEVCTECDARELFLLHKIAKANGAVTLRCGRDHEFPRQSA
;
A
#
# COMPACT_ATOMS: atom_id res chain seq x y z
N MET A 1 23.44 -23.02 -18.83
CA MET A 1 24.51 -22.13 -19.32
C MET A 1 24.11 -21.40 -20.62
N ALA A 2 22.83 -21.03 -20.80
CA ALA A 2 22.38 -20.28 -21.98
C ALA A 2 22.19 -18.76 -21.73
N GLY A 3 22.31 -18.30 -20.48
CA GLY A 3 21.92 -16.94 -20.09
C GLY A 3 22.86 -15.83 -20.54
N ASP A 4 24.16 -16.10 -20.65
CA ASP A 4 25.16 -15.03 -20.87
C ASP A 4 25.09 -14.44 -22.29
N GLY A 5 24.82 -15.27 -23.31
CA GLY A 5 24.71 -14.82 -24.71
C GLY A 5 23.51 -13.91 -24.98
N ASN A 6 22.36 -14.24 -24.38
CA ASN A 6 21.12 -13.46 -24.56
C ASN A 6 21.21 -12.13 -23.81
N ARG A 7 21.78 -12.15 -22.59
CA ARG A 7 22.06 -10.95 -21.81
C ARG A 7 22.99 -9.98 -22.55
N ALA A 8 24.07 -10.49 -23.17
CA ALA A 8 25.00 -9.66 -23.93
C ALA A 8 24.34 -8.95 -25.12
N ARG A 9 23.42 -9.62 -25.84
CA ARG A 9 22.68 -9.01 -26.97
C ARG A 9 21.68 -7.95 -26.51
N VAL A 10 20.97 -8.19 -25.42
CA VAL A 10 20.10 -7.18 -24.80
C VAL A 10 20.91 -5.98 -24.28
N ASP A 11 22.03 -6.22 -23.59
CA ASP A 11 22.89 -5.15 -23.06
C ASP A 11 23.49 -4.31 -24.21
N PHE A 12 23.82 -4.93 -25.36
CA PHE A 12 24.21 -4.22 -26.58
C PHE A 12 23.07 -3.36 -27.15
N ILE A 13 21.86 -3.92 -27.34
CA ILE A 13 20.71 -3.17 -27.87
C ILE A 13 20.36 -1.99 -26.93
N TRP A 14 20.45 -2.21 -25.62
CA TRP A 14 20.25 -1.18 -24.61
C TRP A 14 21.32 -0.05 -24.68
N SER A 15 22.56 -0.35 -25.07
CA SER A 15 23.62 0.67 -25.26
C SER A 15 23.29 1.71 -26.33
N VAL A 16 22.34 1.42 -27.24
CA VAL A 16 21.87 2.43 -28.21
C VAL A 16 21.21 3.62 -27.49
N THR A 17 20.64 3.43 -26.28
CA THR A 17 20.09 4.51 -25.46
C THR A 17 21.14 5.52 -24.99
N ASP A 18 22.43 5.16 -24.96
CA ASP A 18 23.51 6.10 -24.67
C ASP A 18 23.65 7.15 -25.78
N LEU A 19 23.43 6.78 -27.05
CA LEU A 19 23.47 7.68 -28.21
C LEU A 19 22.30 8.67 -28.25
N LEU A 20 21.16 8.32 -27.65
CA LEU A 20 19.95 9.13 -27.68
C LEU A 20 19.96 10.30 -26.66
N ARG A 21 20.96 10.32 -25.75
CA ARG A 21 21.06 11.32 -24.70
C ARG A 21 21.34 12.72 -25.27
N GLY A 22 20.47 13.66 -24.92
CA GLY A 22 20.55 15.07 -25.35
C GLY A 22 19.68 15.41 -26.56
N GLY A 23 19.38 14.44 -27.43
CA GLY A 23 18.44 14.62 -28.55
C GLY A 23 16.98 14.22 -28.24
N LEU A 24 16.79 13.32 -27.27
CA LEU A 24 15.49 12.76 -26.86
C LEU A 24 15.35 12.74 -25.33
N LYS A 25 14.11 12.73 -24.83
CA LYS A 25 13.82 12.42 -23.41
C LYS A 25 13.87 10.90 -23.17
N GLY A 26 14.21 10.48 -21.96
CA GLY A 26 14.31 9.05 -21.61
C GLY A 26 13.07 8.22 -21.93
N SER A 27 11.87 8.76 -21.67
CA SER A 27 10.59 8.13 -22.00
C SER A 27 10.30 8.00 -23.50
N GLN A 28 11.11 8.60 -24.37
CA GLN A 28 11.00 8.47 -25.83
C GLN A 28 11.96 7.41 -26.39
N TYR A 29 12.90 6.87 -25.60
CA TYR A 29 13.90 5.93 -26.10
C TYR A 29 13.30 4.59 -26.55
N GLY A 30 12.20 4.14 -25.91
CA GLY A 30 11.46 2.95 -26.33
C GLY A 30 10.96 3.04 -27.77
N ARG A 31 10.43 4.20 -28.17
CA ARG A 31 9.94 4.52 -29.54
C ARG A 31 11.04 4.58 -30.61
N VAL A 32 12.30 4.42 -30.23
CA VAL A 32 13.44 4.26 -31.13
C VAL A 32 13.93 2.81 -31.09
N VAL A 33 14.36 2.35 -29.92
CA VAL A 33 15.09 1.08 -29.79
C VAL A 33 14.20 -0.14 -30.07
N LEU A 34 12.94 -0.12 -29.65
CA LEU A 34 12.00 -1.23 -29.89
C LEU A 34 11.66 -1.39 -31.39
N PRO A 35 11.18 -0.36 -32.12
CA PRO A 35 10.91 -0.49 -33.55
C PRO A 35 12.17 -0.78 -34.40
N PHE A 36 13.35 -0.23 -34.06
CA PHE A 36 14.59 -0.63 -34.75
C PHE A 36 14.96 -2.10 -34.51
N THR A 37 14.73 -2.63 -33.31
CA THR A 37 14.95 -4.07 -33.01
C THR A 37 14.03 -4.94 -33.86
N VAL A 38 12.74 -4.57 -33.97
CA VAL A 38 11.76 -5.26 -34.82
C VAL A 38 12.20 -5.21 -36.30
N LEU A 39 12.53 -4.03 -36.81
CA LEU A 39 12.93 -3.83 -38.20
C LEU A 39 14.21 -4.62 -38.54
N ARG A 40 15.18 -4.69 -37.61
CA ARG A 40 16.41 -5.48 -37.82
C ARG A 40 16.15 -6.99 -37.78
N ARG A 41 15.30 -7.50 -36.87
CA ARG A 41 14.88 -8.92 -36.89
C ARG A 41 14.18 -9.25 -38.21
N MET A 42 13.27 -8.40 -38.69
CA MET A 42 12.59 -8.60 -39.97
C MET A 42 13.55 -8.56 -41.17
N ASP A 43 14.53 -7.66 -41.20
CA ASP A 43 15.59 -7.62 -42.23
C ASP A 43 16.39 -8.95 -42.26
N CYS A 44 16.85 -9.44 -41.11
CA CYS A 44 17.56 -10.71 -40.98
C CYS A 44 16.71 -11.92 -41.44
N LEU A 45 15.41 -11.96 -41.12
CA LEU A 45 14.50 -13.02 -41.58
C LEU A 45 14.31 -12.98 -43.11
N ARG A 46 14.04 -11.78 -43.66
CA ARG A 46 13.84 -11.56 -45.11
C ARG A 46 15.07 -11.97 -45.93
N ARG A 47 16.27 -11.66 -45.44
CA ARG A 47 17.54 -12.09 -46.05
C ARG A 47 17.69 -13.60 -46.11
N ASN A 48 17.29 -14.33 -45.07
CA ASN A 48 17.36 -15.79 -45.07
C ASN A 48 16.38 -16.43 -46.08
N GLU A 49 15.22 -15.81 -46.33
CA GLU A 49 14.30 -16.28 -47.39
C GLU A 49 14.82 -15.96 -48.80
N ALA A 50 15.42 -14.78 -49.01
CA ALA A 50 16.11 -14.44 -50.25
C ALA A 50 17.32 -15.35 -50.51
N GLY A 51 18.11 -15.64 -49.46
CA GLY A 51 19.21 -16.60 -49.48
C GLY A 51 18.74 -18.03 -49.80
N ARG A 52 17.58 -18.46 -49.26
CA ARG A 52 16.93 -19.72 -49.66
C ARG A 52 16.52 -19.73 -51.13
N ARG A 53 16.01 -18.63 -51.69
CA ARG A 53 15.72 -18.56 -53.13
C ARG A 53 16.99 -18.63 -53.99
N LEU A 54 18.11 -18.08 -53.52
CA LEU A 54 19.41 -18.16 -54.20
C LEU A 54 20.09 -19.54 -54.07
N SER A 55 19.87 -20.28 -52.97
CA SER A 55 20.41 -21.63 -52.81
C SER A 55 19.57 -22.73 -53.47
N VAL A 56 18.26 -22.51 -53.66
CA VAL A 56 17.35 -23.48 -54.30
C VAL A 56 17.47 -23.54 -55.84
N THR A 57 18.25 -22.66 -56.48
CA THR A 57 18.53 -22.71 -57.93
C THR A 57 19.74 -23.58 -58.33
N ALA A 58 20.24 -24.45 -57.44
CA ALA A 58 21.41 -25.30 -57.69
C ALA A 58 21.21 -26.79 -57.34
N ARG A 59 20.07 -27.37 -57.75
CA ARG A 59 19.60 -28.76 -57.50
C ARG A 59 19.12 -29.00 -56.05
N ASP A 60 18.13 -29.87 -55.79
CA ASP A 60 17.52 -30.89 -56.66
C ASP A 60 16.02 -30.71 -56.93
N LEU A 61 15.61 -31.16 -58.12
CA LEU A 61 14.33 -31.83 -58.33
C LEU A 61 14.65 -33.24 -58.84
N ALA A 62 14.13 -34.25 -58.11
CA ALA A 62 14.16 -35.69 -58.39
C ALA A 62 15.48 -36.47 -58.16
N SER A 63 15.69 -36.95 -56.92
CA SER A 63 15.86 -38.40 -56.64
C SER A 63 15.71 -38.70 -55.13
N ASP A 64 15.33 -39.94 -54.78
CA ASP A 64 15.18 -40.41 -53.39
C ASP A 64 16.40 -41.26 -52.95
N ASP A 65 17.22 -40.78 -52.02
CA ASP A 65 18.11 -41.61 -51.17
C ASP A 65 18.57 -40.80 -49.92
N PRO A 66 18.64 -41.35 -48.68
CA PRO A 66 18.89 -40.54 -47.47
C PRO A 66 20.36 -40.37 -47.02
N ASP A 67 21.31 -41.17 -47.52
CA ASP A 67 22.65 -41.33 -46.91
C ASP A 67 23.83 -40.92 -47.82
N ALA A 68 24.24 -39.64 -47.77
CA ALA A 68 25.57 -39.22 -48.25
C ALA A 68 26.05 -37.90 -47.59
N VAL A 69 27.24 -37.93 -46.96
CA VAL A 69 27.96 -36.72 -46.50
C VAL A 69 29.37 -36.74 -47.08
N ALA A 70 29.74 -35.69 -47.81
CA ALA A 70 31.12 -35.38 -48.18
C ALA A 70 31.29 -33.86 -48.41
N ILE A 71 32.49 -33.36 -48.13
CA ILE A 71 32.94 -31.98 -48.38
C ILE A 71 34.07 -32.08 -49.39
N ASP A 72 34.08 -31.29 -50.47
CA ASP A 72 35.30 -30.54 -50.85
C ASP A 72 35.11 -29.41 -51.88
N ASP A 73 36.16 -28.60 -51.97
CA ASP A 73 36.59 -27.70 -53.05
C ASP A 73 35.64 -26.62 -53.59
N ALA A 74 36.02 -25.36 -53.30
CA ALA A 74 35.54 -24.17 -54.00
C ALA A 74 36.63 -23.61 -54.93
N GLN A 75 36.35 -23.47 -56.23
CA GLN A 75 37.13 -22.56 -57.09
C GLN A 75 36.48 -22.20 -58.44
N MET A 76 36.97 -21.06 -58.96
CA MET A 76 37.06 -20.65 -60.38
C MET A 76 35.91 -19.91 -61.09
N LEU A 77 36.38 -18.94 -61.88
CA LEU A 77 35.81 -18.30 -63.08
C LEU A 77 34.72 -17.23 -62.93
N THR A 78 35.21 -15.99 -62.86
CA THR A 78 34.57 -14.80 -63.43
C THR A 78 34.50 -14.84 -64.97
N SER A 79 33.77 -13.86 -65.53
CA SER A 79 33.83 -13.32 -66.91
C SER A 79 32.67 -13.63 -67.87
N GLN A 80 32.53 -12.71 -68.84
CA GLN A 80 31.64 -12.71 -70.01
C GLN A 80 30.12 -12.55 -69.78
N ARG A 81 29.67 -11.29 -69.90
CA ARG A 81 28.95 -10.85 -71.12
C ARG A 81 28.81 -9.32 -71.19
N GLU A 82 29.69 -8.70 -71.98
CA GLU A 82 29.26 -7.60 -72.84
C GLU A 82 28.58 -8.23 -74.07
N ASP A 83 27.57 -7.58 -74.67
CA ASP A 83 27.76 -6.93 -75.98
C ASP A 83 26.53 -6.10 -76.43
N SER A 84 26.84 -4.93 -77.04
CA SER A 84 26.12 -4.09 -78.04
C SER A 84 24.58 -4.15 -78.28
N ALA A 85 23.87 -3.08 -78.68
CA ALA A 85 24.11 -1.62 -78.89
C ALA A 85 22.71 -0.94 -79.14
N ALA A 86 22.45 0.24 -79.73
CA ALA A 86 23.23 1.23 -80.51
C ALA A 86 22.55 2.63 -80.63
N VAL A 87 23.35 3.65 -81.00
CA VAL A 87 23.14 4.75 -81.99
C VAL A 87 21.71 5.29 -82.28
N ALA A 88 21.44 6.58 -82.48
CA ALA A 88 21.99 7.90 -82.06
C ALA A 88 21.21 9.01 -82.81
N ASP A 89 21.04 10.21 -82.24
CA ASP A 89 21.03 11.48 -83.00
C ASP A 89 21.36 12.68 -82.07
N SER A 90 21.59 13.87 -82.62
CA SER A 90 22.13 15.04 -81.90
C SER A 90 21.38 16.34 -82.15
N ASP A 91 21.10 17.12 -81.10
CA ASP A 91 21.32 18.58 -81.11
C ASP A 91 21.28 19.22 -79.70
N GLY A 92 21.73 20.47 -79.58
CA GLY A 92 21.04 21.44 -78.70
C GLY A 92 21.54 21.75 -77.28
N THR A 93 22.62 22.53 -77.17
CA THR A 93 22.77 23.63 -76.17
C THR A 93 23.24 23.30 -74.72
N ARG A 94 23.85 24.32 -74.09
CA ARG A 94 24.59 24.30 -72.82
C ARG A 94 23.73 24.46 -71.55
N ALA A 95 24.29 23.89 -70.47
CA ALA A 95 24.31 24.40 -69.08
C ALA A 95 23.01 24.37 -68.24
N GLY A 96 22.95 23.37 -67.35
CA GLY A 96 22.22 23.39 -66.10
C GLY A 96 22.84 22.34 -65.18
N ALA A 97 23.29 22.73 -63.98
CA ALA A 97 23.83 21.78 -63.01
C ALA A 97 22.68 21.14 -62.23
N SER A 98 22.65 19.81 -62.16
CA SER A 98 21.73 19.04 -61.33
C SER A 98 22.41 17.72 -60.95
N GLU A 99 23.13 17.74 -59.83
CA GLU A 99 23.71 16.54 -59.22
C GLU A 99 22.62 15.79 -58.43
N ASN A 100 21.62 15.27 -59.15
CA ASN A 100 20.66 14.32 -58.59
C ASN A 100 21.34 12.94 -58.48
N ALA A 101 22.10 12.73 -57.42
CA ALA A 101 22.58 11.42 -57.01
C ALA A 101 21.36 10.57 -56.56
N GLY A 102 20.76 9.85 -57.51
CA GLY A 102 19.62 8.99 -57.25
C GLY A 102 20.03 7.75 -56.45
N LEU A 103 19.47 7.59 -55.25
CA LEU A 103 19.59 6.34 -54.48
C LEU A 103 19.05 5.15 -55.32
N PRO A 104 19.67 3.97 -55.21
CA PRO A 104 19.25 2.78 -55.98
C PRO A 104 17.84 2.30 -55.61
N ASP A 105 17.14 1.70 -56.59
CA ASP A 105 15.74 1.25 -56.46
C ASP A 105 15.51 0.11 -55.45
N ALA A 106 16.58 -0.60 -55.05
CA ALA A 106 16.53 -1.65 -54.04
C ALA A 106 17.74 -1.54 -53.11
N LEU A 107 17.49 -1.56 -51.80
CA LEU A 107 18.52 -1.42 -50.77
C LEU A 107 18.80 -2.78 -50.12
N ASP A 108 20.09 -3.15 -50.00
CA ASP A 108 20.52 -4.34 -49.25
C ASP A 108 20.46 -4.10 -47.72
N GLY A 109 19.26 -3.76 -47.26
CA GLY A 109 18.88 -3.40 -45.89
C GLY A 109 19.88 -2.51 -45.15
N PHE A 110 20.14 -2.79 -43.87
CA PHE A 110 20.90 -1.89 -42.99
C PHE A 110 22.31 -1.54 -43.51
N SER A 111 23.03 -2.47 -44.12
CA SER A 111 24.33 -2.19 -44.74
C SER A 111 24.19 -1.37 -46.02
N GLY A 112 23.22 -1.70 -46.89
CA GLY A 112 22.91 -0.94 -48.09
C GLY A 112 22.44 0.49 -47.80
N LEU A 113 21.71 0.71 -46.72
CA LEU A 113 21.26 2.03 -46.24
C LEU A 113 22.43 2.96 -45.90
N LEU A 114 23.49 2.43 -45.29
CA LEU A 114 24.69 3.21 -44.93
C LEU A 114 25.58 3.49 -46.15
N LEU A 115 25.62 2.57 -47.11
CA LEU A 115 26.37 2.71 -48.37
C LEU A 115 25.66 3.64 -49.38
N ALA A 116 24.32 3.70 -49.38
CA ALA A 116 23.55 4.52 -50.30
C ALA A 116 23.62 6.04 -50.03
N VAL A 117 24.39 6.48 -49.02
CA VAL A 117 24.67 7.89 -48.73
C VAL A 117 26.16 8.06 -48.44
N GLU A 118 26.92 8.42 -49.48
CA GLU A 118 28.39 8.35 -49.51
C GLU A 118 29.11 9.56 -48.86
N ASP A 119 28.51 10.76 -48.87
CA ASP A 119 29.11 11.96 -48.26
C ASP A 119 28.80 12.01 -46.74
N GLU A 120 29.78 11.66 -45.91
CA GLU A 120 29.66 11.73 -44.44
C GLU A 120 29.77 13.16 -43.87
N THR A 121 29.99 14.17 -44.71
CA THR A 121 30.28 15.56 -44.31
C THR A 121 29.16 16.56 -44.55
N SER A 122 28.19 16.25 -45.42
CA SER A 122 27.04 17.12 -45.68
C SER A 122 25.99 17.08 -44.55
N PRO A 123 25.38 18.22 -44.17
CA PRO A 123 24.22 18.26 -43.29
C PRO A 123 22.99 17.49 -43.80
N ASP A 124 22.85 17.34 -45.12
CA ASP A 124 21.65 16.77 -45.75
C ASP A 124 21.67 15.22 -45.75
N THR A 125 22.84 14.62 -45.51
CA THR A 125 23.09 13.17 -45.47
C THR A 125 22.17 12.41 -44.52
N GLU A 126 21.87 12.98 -43.34
CA GLU A 126 20.97 12.35 -42.36
C GLU A 126 19.49 12.37 -42.81
N LEU A 127 19.07 13.41 -43.56
CA LEU A 127 17.72 13.48 -44.13
C LEU A 127 17.57 12.53 -45.33
N LEU A 128 18.61 12.41 -46.16
CA LEU A 128 18.68 11.41 -47.23
C LEU A 128 18.63 9.98 -46.65
N LEU A 129 19.32 9.72 -45.53
CA LEU A 129 19.23 8.43 -44.82
C LEU A 129 17.83 8.18 -44.24
N ALA A 130 17.15 9.21 -43.72
CA ALA A 130 15.76 9.09 -43.28
C ALA A 130 14.80 8.76 -44.43
N GLU A 131 14.99 9.37 -45.62
CA GLU A 131 14.25 9.00 -46.81
C GLU A 131 14.55 7.56 -47.28
N ALA A 132 15.83 7.16 -47.27
CA ALA A 132 16.26 5.82 -47.66
C ALA A 132 15.64 4.75 -46.74
N LEU A 133 15.69 4.97 -45.43
CA LEU A 133 15.06 4.13 -44.42
C LEU A 133 13.54 4.09 -44.61
N GLY A 134 12.91 5.23 -44.93
CA GLY A 134 11.49 5.31 -45.27
C GLY A 134 11.12 4.56 -46.56
N ARG A 135 12.02 4.44 -47.54
CA ARG A 135 11.85 3.58 -48.74
C ARG A 135 11.95 2.11 -48.35
N PHE A 136 13.00 1.74 -47.64
CA PHE A 136 13.26 0.38 -47.17
C PHE A 136 12.12 -0.21 -46.31
N ILE A 137 11.52 0.60 -45.41
CA ILE A 137 10.37 0.17 -44.59
C ILE A 137 9.15 -0.23 -45.45
N ARG A 138 8.96 0.39 -46.62
CA ARG A 138 7.85 0.04 -47.54
C ARG A 138 8.05 -1.28 -48.29
N GLU A 139 9.21 -1.92 -48.14
CA GLU A 139 9.48 -3.26 -48.67
C GLU A 139 9.08 -4.40 -47.69
N PHE A 140 8.47 -4.08 -46.55
CA PHE A 140 8.04 -5.04 -45.52
C PHE A 140 6.53 -5.33 -45.57
N PRO A 141 6.07 -6.47 -45.01
CA PRO A 141 4.65 -6.79 -44.89
C PRO A 141 3.88 -5.72 -44.10
N ALA A 142 2.61 -5.50 -44.46
CA ALA A 142 1.76 -4.48 -43.87
C ALA A 142 1.72 -4.54 -42.33
N GLN A 143 1.65 -5.74 -41.75
CA GLN A 143 1.59 -5.92 -40.29
C GLN A 143 2.83 -5.43 -39.53
N VAL A 144 3.98 -5.32 -40.22
CA VAL A 144 5.21 -4.69 -39.69
C VAL A 144 5.11 -3.16 -39.79
N ILE A 145 4.64 -2.65 -40.94
CA ILE A 145 4.45 -1.21 -41.16
C ILE A 145 3.44 -0.64 -40.15
N ASP A 146 2.29 -1.29 -39.96
CA ASP A 146 1.28 -0.95 -38.95
C ASP A 146 1.88 -0.76 -37.55
N ALA A 147 2.79 -1.65 -37.14
CA ALA A 147 3.42 -1.63 -35.83
C ALA A 147 4.44 -0.48 -35.70
N LEU A 148 5.22 -0.23 -36.75
CA LEU A 148 6.15 0.90 -36.81
C LEU A 148 5.40 2.24 -36.79
N ASP A 149 4.31 2.37 -37.53
CA ASP A 149 3.47 3.57 -37.54
C ASP A 149 2.74 3.77 -36.21
N ALA A 150 2.29 2.69 -35.54
CA ALA A 150 1.71 2.75 -34.20
C ALA A 150 2.71 3.18 -33.11
N PHE A 151 4.01 2.85 -33.24
CA PHE A 151 5.08 3.45 -32.42
C PHE A 151 5.31 4.95 -32.71
N GLY A 152 4.75 5.48 -33.80
CA GLY A 152 5.09 6.81 -34.33
C GLY A 152 6.48 6.87 -34.99
N PHE A 153 7.03 5.72 -35.40
CA PHE A 153 8.42 5.56 -35.82
C PHE A 153 8.88 6.53 -36.94
N PRO A 154 8.07 6.89 -37.95
CA PRO A 154 8.48 7.89 -38.95
C PRO A 154 8.81 9.27 -38.35
N SER A 155 8.14 9.66 -37.26
CA SER A 155 8.45 10.90 -36.53
C SER A 155 9.77 10.78 -35.77
N SER A 156 10.01 9.63 -35.13
CA SER A 156 11.27 9.35 -34.44
C SER A 156 12.46 9.31 -35.41
N VAL A 157 12.32 8.68 -36.59
CA VAL A 157 13.35 8.66 -37.64
C VAL A 157 13.69 10.09 -38.10
N ARG A 158 12.70 10.96 -38.31
CA ARG A 158 12.93 12.37 -38.64
C ARG A 158 13.68 13.10 -37.51
N GLN A 159 13.25 12.95 -36.25
CA GLN A 159 13.92 13.60 -35.12
C GLN A 159 15.37 13.12 -34.93
N LEU A 160 15.68 11.86 -35.23
CA LEU A 160 17.06 11.32 -35.19
C LEU A 160 17.93 11.90 -36.32
N ALA A 161 17.35 12.17 -37.49
CA ALA A 161 18.06 12.84 -38.58
C ALA A 161 18.32 14.32 -38.27
N GLU A 162 17.30 15.04 -37.78
CA GLU A 162 17.41 16.43 -37.35
C GLU A 162 18.44 16.62 -36.22
N THR A 163 18.62 15.62 -35.35
CA THR A 163 19.63 15.63 -34.27
C THR A 163 20.99 15.02 -34.66
N ARG A 164 21.16 14.51 -35.90
CA ARG A 164 22.39 13.88 -36.43
C ARG A 164 22.86 12.64 -35.66
N VAL A 165 21.90 11.81 -35.28
CA VAL A 165 22.10 10.54 -34.54
C VAL A 165 21.62 9.33 -35.36
N LEU A 166 20.87 9.53 -36.45
CA LEU A 166 20.26 8.44 -37.23
C LEU A 166 21.29 7.50 -37.84
N ARG A 167 22.34 8.00 -38.54
CA ARG A 167 23.42 7.16 -39.10
C ARG A 167 24.12 6.33 -38.03
N GLN A 168 24.28 6.88 -36.83
CA GLN A 168 24.88 6.16 -35.69
C GLN A 168 23.97 5.02 -35.21
N VAL A 169 22.67 5.27 -35.04
CA VAL A 169 21.69 4.24 -34.63
C VAL A 169 21.56 3.13 -35.68
N VAL A 170 21.46 3.48 -36.97
CA VAL A 170 21.40 2.50 -38.07
C VAL A 170 22.67 1.65 -38.10
N SER A 171 23.85 2.24 -37.89
CA SER A 171 25.12 1.51 -37.80
C SER A 171 25.14 0.50 -36.64
N ARG A 172 24.74 0.90 -35.43
CA ARG A 172 24.67 -0.03 -34.27
C ARG A 172 23.72 -1.20 -34.51
N PHE A 173 22.59 -0.98 -35.18
CA PHE A 173 21.67 -2.08 -35.54
C PHE A 173 22.17 -2.95 -36.71
N ALA A 174 23.01 -2.41 -37.61
CA ALA A 174 23.66 -3.19 -38.65
C ALA A 174 24.67 -4.23 -38.11
N GLU A 175 25.34 -3.93 -36.98
CA GLU A 175 26.27 -4.83 -36.28
C GLU A 175 25.60 -6.14 -35.79
N LEU A 176 24.28 -6.13 -35.54
CA LEU A 176 23.55 -7.26 -34.94
C LEU A 176 23.11 -8.27 -35.98
N ASP A 177 23.50 -9.54 -35.85
CA ASP A 177 22.79 -10.65 -36.50
C ASP A 177 21.62 -11.12 -35.62
N LEU A 178 20.40 -10.85 -36.09
CA LEU A 178 19.16 -11.35 -35.51
C LEU A 178 18.49 -12.37 -36.44
N SER A 179 19.26 -13.20 -37.15
CA SER A 179 18.76 -14.30 -37.98
C SER A 179 18.28 -15.51 -37.16
N LEU A 180 17.55 -16.44 -37.80
CA LEU A 180 17.16 -17.71 -37.17
C LEU A 180 18.33 -18.68 -36.92
N ALA A 181 19.50 -18.44 -37.53
CA ALA A 181 20.69 -19.25 -37.28
C ALA A 181 21.40 -18.87 -35.98
N THR A 182 21.26 -17.59 -35.58
CA THR A 182 21.92 -17.01 -34.39
C THR A 182 20.95 -16.81 -33.23
N VAL A 183 19.65 -16.62 -33.50
CA VAL A 183 18.62 -16.35 -32.49
C VAL A 183 17.29 -17.04 -32.85
N SER A 184 16.87 -18.02 -32.04
CA SER A 184 15.54 -18.63 -32.20
C SER A 184 14.40 -17.63 -31.90
N ASN A 185 13.19 -17.93 -32.35
CA ASN A 185 12.02 -17.08 -32.06
C ASN A 185 11.71 -17.00 -30.55
N GLN A 186 11.94 -18.07 -29.79
CA GLN A 186 11.72 -18.05 -28.33
C GLN A 186 12.76 -17.18 -27.61
N GLU A 187 14.02 -17.19 -28.06
CA GLU A 187 15.06 -16.31 -27.52
C GLU A 187 14.81 -14.84 -27.90
N MET A 188 14.47 -14.56 -29.17
CA MET A 188 14.14 -13.22 -29.63
C MET A 188 12.93 -12.64 -28.89
N GLY A 189 11.91 -13.45 -28.62
CA GLY A 189 10.77 -13.08 -27.78
C GLY A 189 11.20 -12.67 -26.37
N ARG A 190 11.91 -13.55 -25.66
CA ARG A 190 12.39 -13.29 -24.29
C ARG A 190 13.32 -12.09 -24.18
N GLU A 191 14.16 -11.85 -25.19
CA GLU A 191 15.03 -10.68 -25.25
C GLU A 191 14.26 -9.39 -25.51
N TYR A 192 13.20 -9.45 -26.33
CA TYR A 192 12.29 -8.32 -26.52
C TYR A 192 11.48 -8.02 -25.25
N GLU A 193 11.00 -9.04 -24.52
CA GLU A 193 10.33 -8.89 -23.22
C GLU A 193 11.24 -8.29 -22.15
N GLU A 194 12.52 -8.67 -22.10
CA GLU A 194 13.52 -8.03 -21.24
C GLU A 194 13.80 -6.57 -21.63
N LEU A 195 13.82 -6.24 -22.93
CA LEU A 195 13.91 -4.85 -23.39
C LEU A 195 12.67 -4.04 -22.98
N LEU A 196 11.46 -4.60 -23.14
CA LEU A 196 10.21 -3.99 -22.66
C LEU A 196 10.28 -3.74 -21.15
N ARG A 197 10.68 -4.74 -20.35
CA ARG A 197 10.87 -4.60 -18.90
C ARG A 197 11.81 -3.43 -18.55
N ARG A 198 12.95 -3.31 -19.23
CA ARG A 198 13.91 -2.21 -19.01
C ARG A 198 13.34 -0.83 -19.37
N PHE A 199 12.56 -0.72 -20.45
CA PHE A 199 11.88 0.54 -20.77
C PHE A 199 10.78 0.87 -19.75
N THR A 200 10.03 -0.11 -19.27
CA THR A 200 9.06 0.05 -18.18
C THR A 200 9.73 0.50 -16.88
N GLU A 201 10.90 -0.03 -16.54
CA GLU A 201 11.67 0.38 -15.35
C GLU A 201 12.34 1.76 -15.50
N ALA A 202 12.71 2.15 -16.72
CA ALA A 202 13.26 3.46 -17.03
C ALA A 202 12.20 4.56 -17.19
N SER A 203 10.92 4.21 -17.35
CA SER A 203 9.79 5.16 -17.47
C SER A 203 8.49 4.56 -16.93
N PRO A 204 8.41 4.32 -15.59
CA PRO A 204 7.26 3.66 -14.99
C PRO A 204 5.96 4.48 -15.11
N GLU A 205 6.07 5.82 -15.12
CA GLU A 205 4.93 6.75 -15.22
C GLU A 205 4.12 6.65 -16.53
N THR A 206 4.63 5.99 -17.58
CA THR A 206 3.97 5.97 -18.91
C THR A 206 3.72 4.58 -19.49
N THR A 207 4.28 3.52 -18.91
CA THR A 207 4.20 2.15 -19.48
C THR A 207 3.97 1.05 -18.44
N ALA A 208 4.17 1.32 -17.15
CA ALA A 208 3.97 0.32 -16.09
C ALA A 208 2.49 0.06 -15.77
N GLU A 209 1.59 0.96 -16.18
CA GLU A 209 0.14 0.79 -16.04
C GLU A 209 -0.43 -0.26 -17.02
N HIS A 210 0.25 -0.50 -18.14
CA HIS A 210 -0.15 -1.43 -19.21
C HIS A 210 0.71 -2.72 -19.26
N THR A 211 1.47 -3.02 -18.20
CA THR A 211 2.43 -4.14 -18.19
C THR A 211 2.30 -5.01 -16.94
N SER A 212 1.67 -6.17 -17.09
CA SER A 212 1.61 -7.22 -16.05
C SER A 212 2.99 -7.82 -15.78
N PRO A 213 3.51 -7.78 -14.53
CA PRO A 213 4.79 -8.39 -14.19
C PRO A 213 4.83 -9.90 -14.47
N GLN A 214 5.94 -10.38 -15.01
CA GLN A 214 6.12 -11.78 -15.44
C GLN A 214 5.79 -12.80 -14.34
N ASP A 215 6.11 -12.50 -13.08
CA ASP A 215 5.83 -13.35 -11.93
C ASP A 215 4.32 -13.48 -11.63
N VAL A 216 3.55 -12.41 -11.83
CA VAL A 216 2.09 -12.40 -11.68
C VAL A 216 1.42 -13.04 -12.91
N SER A 217 1.92 -12.76 -14.12
CA SER A 217 1.46 -13.36 -15.37
C SER A 217 1.63 -14.90 -15.36
N ALA A 218 2.79 -15.40 -14.92
CA ALA A 218 3.08 -16.83 -14.81
C ALA A 218 2.18 -17.53 -13.81
N LEU A 219 1.89 -16.92 -12.65
CA LEU A 219 0.90 -17.45 -11.71
C LEU A 219 -0.50 -17.46 -12.31
N THR A 220 -0.91 -16.37 -12.96
CA THR A 220 -2.28 -16.26 -13.52
C THR A 220 -2.52 -17.28 -14.63
N ALA A 221 -1.55 -17.45 -15.54
CA ALA A 221 -1.61 -18.49 -16.59
C ALA A 221 -1.65 -19.91 -16.01
N ARG A 222 -0.87 -20.20 -14.96
CA ARG A 222 -0.87 -21.52 -14.30
C ARG A 222 -2.16 -21.82 -13.54
N LEU A 223 -2.73 -20.84 -12.84
CA LEU A 223 -4.06 -20.97 -12.20
C LEU A 223 -5.18 -21.18 -13.23
N LEU A 224 -5.10 -20.50 -14.38
CA LEU A 224 -6.04 -20.63 -15.49
C LEU A 224 -5.94 -21.98 -16.19
N LEU A 225 -4.74 -22.50 -16.44
CA LEU A 225 -4.51 -23.64 -17.34
C LEU A 225 -4.17 -24.96 -16.63
N GLY A 226 -3.66 -24.90 -15.40
CA GLY A 226 -3.21 -26.05 -14.60
C GLY A 226 -4.25 -27.18 -14.46
N PRO A 227 -5.48 -26.88 -14.01
CA PRO A 227 -6.56 -27.87 -13.90
C PRO A 227 -6.95 -28.56 -15.23
N ASP A 228 -6.66 -27.94 -16.38
CA ASP A 228 -6.96 -28.45 -17.71
C ASP A 228 -5.73 -29.10 -18.42
N THR A 229 -4.58 -29.23 -17.75
CA THR A 229 -3.31 -29.76 -18.29
C THR A 229 -3.44 -31.03 -19.14
N ALA A 230 -4.30 -31.96 -18.75
CA ALA A 230 -4.53 -33.20 -19.51
C ALA A 230 -5.19 -32.96 -20.88
N ALA A 231 -6.08 -31.96 -20.99
CA ALA A 231 -6.67 -31.55 -22.27
C ALA A 231 -5.70 -30.70 -23.11
N LEU A 232 -4.79 -29.97 -22.46
CA LEU A 232 -3.77 -29.13 -23.07
C LEU A 232 -2.54 -29.91 -23.59
N ALA A 233 -2.48 -31.23 -23.37
CA ALA A 233 -1.39 -32.09 -23.80
C ALA A 233 -1.18 -32.12 -25.34
N PRO A 234 -0.01 -32.58 -25.85
CA PRO A 234 0.30 -32.57 -27.28
C PRO A 234 -0.68 -33.37 -28.17
N SER A 235 -1.49 -34.27 -27.60
CA SER A 235 -2.57 -35.01 -28.28
C SER A 235 -3.96 -34.35 -28.26
N GLY A 236 -4.19 -33.32 -27.44
CA GLY A 236 -5.48 -32.62 -27.32
C GLY A 236 -5.83 -31.68 -28.50
N PRO A 237 -6.98 -30.99 -28.45
CA PRO A 237 -7.39 -30.03 -29.48
C PRO A 237 -6.50 -28.77 -29.50
N SER A 238 -6.60 -27.97 -30.57
CA SER A 238 -6.19 -26.56 -30.54
C SER A 238 -7.11 -25.76 -29.61
N ILE A 239 -6.59 -24.67 -29.04
CA ILE A 239 -7.31 -23.80 -28.12
C ILE A 239 -7.29 -22.35 -28.60
N THR A 240 -8.27 -21.59 -28.14
CA THR A 240 -8.43 -20.17 -28.41
C THR A 240 -8.26 -19.39 -27.10
N VAL A 241 -7.47 -18.31 -27.13
CA VAL A 241 -7.11 -17.52 -25.94
C VAL A 241 -7.41 -16.04 -26.20
N TYR A 242 -8.05 -15.36 -25.23
CA TYR A 242 -8.45 -13.96 -25.36
C TYR A 242 -8.01 -13.09 -24.19
N ASP A 243 -7.55 -11.87 -24.49
CA ASP A 243 -7.31 -10.80 -23.50
C ASP A 243 -7.85 -9.44 -24.00
N PRO A 244 -8.89 -8.86 -23.36
CA PRO A 244 -9.49 -7.57 -23.72
C PRO A 244 -8.71 -6.35 -23.22
N CYS A 245 -7.61 -6.56 -22.50
CA CYS A 245 -6.73 -5.53 -21.94
C CYS A 245 -5.27 -5.95 -22.18
N PHE A 246 -4.95 -6.27 -23.44
CA PHE A 246 -3.76 -7.04 -23.84
C PHE A 246 -2.42 -6.41 -23.40
N GLY A 247 -2.38 -5.08 -23.19
CA GLY A 247 -1.22 -4.36 -22.71
C GLY A 247 -0.02 -4.56 -23.62
N THR A 248 1.11 -5.00 -23.04
CA THR A 248 2.33 -5.39 -23.77
C THR A 248 2.39 -6.89 -24.14
N GLY A 249 1.35 -7.68 -23.83
CA GLY A 249 1.24 -9.10 -24.20
C GLY A 249 1.90 -10.11 -23.27
N GLY A 250 2.60 -9.67 -22.22
CA GLY A 250 3.32 -10.56 -21.28
C GLY A 250 2.41 -11.54 -20.53
N MET A 251 1.11 -11.25 -20.41
CA MET A 251 0.12 -12.14 -19.79
C MET A 251 -0.21 -13.34 -20.68
N PHE A 252 -0.30 -13.13 -22.00
CA PHE A 252 -0.41 -14.19 -23.00
C PHE A 252 0.94 -14.91 -23.24
N SER A 253 2.08 -14.23 -23.15
CA SER A 253 3.40 -14.88 -23.24
C SER A 253 3.60 -15.94 -22.14
N ALA A 254 3.03 -15.73 -20.95
CA ALA A 254 3.00 -16.74 -19.89
C ALA A 254 2.13 -17.98 -20.24
N VAL A 255 1.09 -17.81 -21.05
CA VAL A 255 0.29 -18.92 -21.60
C VAL A 255 1.11 -19.71 -22.63
N GLU A 256 1.79 -19.04 -23.56
CA GLU A 256 2.67 -19.73 -24.52
C GLU A 256 3.82 -20.50 -23.87
N ASP A 257 4.45 -19.90 -22.85
CA ASP A 257 5.56 -20.54 -22.13
C ASP A 257 5.06 -21.73 -21.28
N PHE A 258 3.87 -21.66 -20.68
CA PHE A 258 3.24 -22.82 -20.02
C PHE A 258 2.88 -23.94 -21.01
N LEU A 259 2.30 -23.59 -22.17
CA LEU A 259 2.04 -24.56 -23.24
C LEU A 259 3.35 -25.14 -23.81
N HIS A 260 4.45 -24.38 -23.79
CA HIS A 260 5.77 -24.88 -24.17
C HIS A 260 6.32 -25.90 -23.17
N GLU A 261 6.14 -25.69 -21.87
CA GLU A 261 6.47 -26.69 -20.84
C GLU A 261 5.70 -28.01 -21.03
N LEU A 262 4.47 -27.95 -21.56
CA LEU A 262 3.66 -29.12 -21.94
C LEU A 262 3.97 -29.70 -23.34
N GLY A 263 4.81 -29.05 -24.14
CA GLY A 263 5.10 -29.46 -25.53
C GLY A 263 4.01 -29.12 -26.57
N SER A 264 3.14 -28.16 -26.25
CA SER A 264 1.90 -27.81 -26.97
C SER A 264 1.86 -26.40 -27.58
N SER A 265 2.98 -25.66 -27.66
CA SER A 265 3.00 -24.24 -28.06
C SER A 265 2.28 -23.91 -29.37
N SER A 266 2.26 -24.82 -30.35
CA SER A 266 1.61 -24.62 -31.66
C SER A 266 0.07 -24.67 -31.63
N LYS A 267 -0.55 -24.83 -30.46
CA LYS A 267 -1.99 -25.05 -30.32
C LYS A 267 -2.83 -23.83 -29.98
N ALA A 268 -2.23 -22.73 -29.51
CA ALA A 268 -2.98 -21.55 -29.11
C ALA A 268 -3.06 -20.53 -30.26
N SER A 269 -4.28 -20.20 -30.68
CA SER A 269 -4.56 -18.93 -31.38
C SER A 269 -4.92 -17.86 -30.36
N VAL A 270 -4.51 -16.61 -30.63
CA VAL A 270 -4.76 -15.47 -29.75
C VAL A 270 -5.63 -14.42 -30.45
N SER A 271 -6.67 -13.98 -29.75
CA SER A 271 -7.42 -12.76 -30.03
C SER A 271 -7.20 -11.78 -28.87
N GLY A 272 -7.38 -10.47 -29.07
CA GLY A 272 -7.26 -9.52 -27.97
C GLY A 272 -7.25 -8.06 -28.39
N GLN A 273 -7.49 -7.18 -27.44
CA GLN A 273 -7.68 -5.76 -27.70
C GLN A 273 -6.90 -4.88 -26.72
N GLU A 274 -6.40 -3.75 -27.21
CA GLU A 274 -5.69 -2.73 -26.42
C GLU A 274 -6.11 -1.31 -26.84
N ILE A 275 -6.26 -0.41 -25.88
CA ILE A 275 -6.73 0.97 -26.06
C ILE A 275 -5.57 1.96 -26.29
N ASN A 276 -4.37 1.63 -25.82
CA ASN A 276 -3.16 2.43 -25.98
C ASN A 276 -2.34 1.95 -27.21
N LEU A 277 -2.23 2.84 -28.21
CA LEU A 277 -1.56 2.58 -29.48
C LEU A 277 -0.09 2.16 -29.35
N GLU A 278 0.63 2.66 -28.34
CA GLU A 278 2.04 2.34 -28.13
C GLU A 278 2.24 0.93 -27.55
N THR A 279 1.37 0.50 -26.63
CA THR A 279 1.43 -0.86 -26.06
C THR A 279 0.86 -1.89 -27.01
N TYR A 280 -0.18 -1.54 -27.79
CA TYR A 280 -0.61 -2.29 -28.97
C TYR A 280 0.54 -2.55 -29.96
N ALA A 281 1.37 -1.53 -30.24
CA ALA A 281 2.56 -1.69 -31.09
C ALA A 281 3.59 -2.65 -30.47
N MET A 282 3.85 -2.55 -29.16
CA MET A 282 4.72 -3.48 -28.41
C MET A 282 4.20 -4.93 -28.46
N ALA A 283 2.90 -5.14 -28.26
CA ALA A 283 2.27 -6.44 -28.23
C ALA A 283 2.31 -7.14 -29.61
N ARG A 284 1.92 -6.44 -30.69
CA ARG A 284 2.07 -6.94 -32.06
C ARG A 284 3.53 -7.20 -32.42
N SER A 285 4.44 -6.37 -31.94
CA SER A 285 5.88 -6.59 -32.13
C SER A 285 6.39 -7.84 -31.41
N LEU A 286 5.96 -8.07 -30.16
CA LEU A 286 6.32 -9.27 -29.40
C LEU A 286 5.83 -10.56 -30.08
N ARG A 287 4.61 -10.58 -30.62
CA ARG A 287 4.11 -11.67 -31.48
C ARG A 287 5.06 -11.95 -32.64
N MET A 288 5.45 -10.91 -33.39
CA MET A 288 6.38 -11.05 -34.52
C MET A 288 7.80 -11.47 -34.09
N MET A 289 8.27 -11.07 -32.90
CA MET A 289 9.57 -11.51 -32.35
C MET A 289 9.54 -13.00 -31.96
N ARG A 290 8.42 -13.46 -31.38
CA ARG A 290 8.11 -14.88 -31.14
C ARG A 290 7.73 -15.63 -32.43
N GLY A 291 7.77 -14.97 -33.59
CA GLY A 291 7.55 -15.57 -34.92
C GLY A 291 6.12 -16.05 -35.16
N ALA A 292 5.17 -15.45 -34.47
CA ALA A 292 3.76 -15.81 -34.48
C ALA A 292 2.89 -14.65 -34.97
N ASP A 293 1.64 -14.95 -35.35
CA ASP A 293 0.76 -13.99 -36.01
C ASP A 293 0.34 -12.84 -35.06
N PRO A 294 0.56 -11.55 -35.44
CA PRO A 294 0.06 -10.39 -34.71
C PRO A 294 -1.37 -9.98 -35.05
N THR A 295 -2.03 -10.51 -36.10
CA THR A 295 -3.29 -9.94 -36.61
C THR A 295 -4.49 -10.10 -35.66
N GLY A 296 -4.44 -11.07 -34.75
CA GLY A 296 -5.47 -11.25 -33.70
C GLY A 296 -5.44 -10.17 -32.61
N ILE A 297 -4.43 -9.29 -32.59
CA ILE A 297 -4.37 -8.15 -31.66
C ILE A 297 -4.91 -6.90 -32.36
N LEU A 298 -5.99 -6.35 -31.83
CA LEU A 298 -6.72 -5.21 -32.37
C LEU A 298 -6.59 -3.97 -31.46
N HIS A 299 -6.85 -2.78 -32.02
CA HIS A 299 -6.73 -1.50 -31.32
C HIS A 299 -8.09 -0.81 -31.15
N GLY A 300 -8.48 -0.51 -29.91
CA GLY A 300 -9.71 0.22 -29.59
C GLY A 300 -10.13 0.11 -28.12
N ASP A 301 -11.09 0.92 -27.69
CA ASP A 301 -11.71 0.82 -26.36
C ASP A 301 -12.76 -0.31 -26.35
N VAL A 302 -12.44 -1.41 -25.69
CA VAL A 302 -13.27 -2.64 -25.70
C VAL A 302 -14.67 -2.45 -25.10
N LEU A 303 -14.87 -1.46 -24.22
CA LEU A 303 -16.19 -1.22 -23.62
C LEU A 303 -17.14 -0.53 -24.62
N THR A 304 -16.62 0.32 -25.52
CA THR A 304 -17.43 1.05 -26.53
C THR A 304 -17.34 0.50 -27.95
N ASP A 305 -16.26 -0.19 -28.28
CA ASP A 305 -15.91 -0.64 -29.63
C ASP A 305 -15.25 -2.03 -29.54
N ASP A 306 -16.07 -3.00 -29.15
CA ASP A 306 -15.71 -4.42 -29.10
C ASP A 306 -15.49 -4.98 -30.51
N ARG A 307 -14.23 -5.26 -30.83
CA ARG A 307 -13.81 -5.77 -32.16
C ARG A 307 -13.81 -7.29 -32.27
N HIS A 308 -14.05 -8.00 -31.17
CA HIS A 308 -14.21 -9.46 -31.13
C HIS A 308 -15.65 -9.87 -30.80
N ARG A 309 -16.61 -8.96 -31.01
CA ARG A 309 -18.04 -9.22 -30.89
C ARG A 309 -18.43 -10.48 -31.66
N ASP A 310 -19.25 -11.31 -31.03
CA ASP A 310 -19.70 -12.63 -31.49
C ASP A 310 -18.60 -13.72 -31.60
N GLU A 311 -17.32 -13.42 -31.32
CA GLU A 311 -16.28 -14.44 -31.04
C GLU A 311 -16.41 -14.97 -29.60
N THR A 312 -16.09 -16.24 -29.39
CA THR A 312 -16.00 -16.86 -28.06
C THR A 312 -14.78 -17.77 -27.94
N PHE A 313 -14.24 -17.89 -26.72
CA PHE A 313 -12.90 -18.45 -26.49
C PHE A 313 -12.87 -19.51 -25.39
N ASP A 314 -11.91 -20.44 -25.47
CA ASP A 314 -11.71 -21.54 -24.50
C ASP A 314 -11.11 -21.06 -23.18
N TYR A 315 -10.18 -20.09 -23.27
CA TYR A 315 -9.49 -19.49 -22.13
C TYR A 315 -9.44 -17.99 -22.29
N LEU A 316 -9.69 -17.27 -21.19
CA LEU A 316 -9.66 -15.81 -21.19
C LEU A 316 -8.83 -15.30 -20.02
N LEU A 317 -8.13 -14.18 -20.20
CA LEU A 317 -7.38 -13.53 -19.14
C LEU A 317 -7.51 -12.01 -19.25
N ALA A 318 -7.39 -11.27 -18.15
CA ALA A 318 -7.37 -9.81 -18.18
C ALA A 318 -6.65 -9.19 -16.99
N ALA A 319 -5.93 -8.09 -17.24
CA ALA A 319 -5.39 -7.18 -16.23
C ALA A 319 -6.00 -5.77 -16.41
N PRO A 320 -7.30 -5.57 -16.11
CA PRO A 320 -7.98 -4.31 -16.38
C PRO A 320 -7.45 -3.15 -15.51
N PRO A 321 -7.62 -1.89 -15.97
CA PRO A 321 -7.30 -0.71 -15.16
C PRO A 321 -8.20 -0.66 -13.91
N ASN A 322 -7.58 -0.65 -12.73
CA ASN A 322 -8.28 -0.83 -11.46
C ASN A 322 -8.83 0.50 -10.92
N GLY A 323 -10.14 0.54 -10.63
CA GLY A 323 -10.78 1.71 -10.00
C GLY A 323 -10.82 2.98 -10.86
N VAL A 324 -10.70 2.85 -12.18
CA VAL A 324 -10.74 3.96 -13.13
C VAL A 324 -12.19 4.30 -13.50
N ASP A 325 -12.47 5.59 -13.73
CA ASP A 325 -13.79 6.04 -14.15
C ASP A 325 -14.09 5.67 -15.61
N TRP A 326 -15.34 5.26 -15.87
CA TRP A 326 -15.81 4.88 -17.21
C TRP A 326 -16.73 5.95 -17.82
N LYS A 327 -16.52 7.22 -17.47
CA LYS A 327 -17.41 8.33 -17.87
C LYS A 327 -17.42 8.57 -19.38
N ARG A 328 -16.37 8.19 -20.11
CA ARG A 328 -16.32 8.30 -21.58
C ARG A 328 -17.17 7.23 -22.27
N GLN A 329 -17.24 6.05 -21.64
CA GLN A 329 -17.93 4.86 -22.10
C GLN A 329 -19.39 4.82 -21.61
N HIS A 330 -19.72 5.66 -20.62
CA HIS A 330 -20.98 5.68 -19.88
C HIS A 330 -22.22 5.55 -20.75
N ASP A 331 -22.37 6.41 -21.76
CA ASP A 331 -23.62 6.50 -22.52
C ASP A 331 -23.83 5.27 -23.41
N GLU A 332 -22.76 4.68 -23.96
CA GLU A 332 -22.81 3.49 -24.82
C GLU A 332 -23.00 2.20 -24.00
N VAL A 333 -22.24 2.04 -22.91
CA VAL A 333 -22.42 0.92 -21.96
C VAL A 333 -23.83 0.94 -21.34
N THR A 334 -24.34 2.14 -21.01
CA THR A 334 -25.71 2.32 -20.51
C THR A 334 -26.76 2.07 -21.58
N ARG A 335 -26.47 2.40 -22.85
CA ARG A 335 -27.34 2.09 -23.99
C ARG A 335 -27.44 0.58 -24.19
N GLU A 336 -26.31 -0.13 -24.28
CA GLU A 336 -26.26 -1.59 -24.44
C GLU A 336 -27.01 -2.31 -23.30
N SER A 337 -26.76 -1.92 -22.04
CA SER A 337 -27.43 -2.46 -20.85
C SER A 337 -28.95 -2.25 -20.87
N ARG A 338 -29.46 -1.13 -21.43
CA ARG A 338 -30.89 -0.81 -21.50
C ARG A 338 -31.60 -1.40 -22.73
N GLU A 339 -30.91 -1.49 -23.86
CA GLU A 339 -31.50 -1.91 -25.14
C GLU A 339 -31.42 -3.42 -25.35
N LEU A 340 -30.37 -4.08 -24.83
CA LEU A 340 -30.15 -5.52 -24.98
C LEU A 340 -30.24 -6.29 -23.64
N GLY A 341 -29.88 -5.67 -22.52
CA GLY A 341 -29.86 -6.36 -21.22
C GLY A 341 -28.90 -7.56 -21.25
N PHE A 342 -29.42 -8.77 -21.01
CA PHE A 342 -28.67 -10.02 -21.09
C PHE A 342 -28.48 -10.58 -22.51
N ASP A 343 -29.15 -10.02 -23.52
CA ASP A 343 -28.79 -10.25 -24.93
C ASP A 343 -27.57 -9.39 -25.37
N GLY A 344 -27.06 -8.55 -24.46
CA GLY A 344 -25.81 -7.81 -24.55
C GLY A 344 -24.90 -8.09 -23.35
N ARG A 345 -23.74 -7.43 -23.28
CA ARG A 345 -22.71 -7.75 -22.29
C ARG A 345 -23.12 -7.31 -20.88
N PHE A 346 -23.75 -6.15 -20.74
CA PHE A 346 -23.92 -5.46 -19.45
C PHE A 346 -25.30 -5.67 -18.80
N GLY A 347 -25.82 -6.90 -18.87
CA GLY A 347 -27.16 -7.26 -18.36
C GLY A 347 -27.26 -7.42 -16.83
N ALA A 348 -26.16 -7.74 -16.15
CA ALA A 348 -26.16 -7.99 -14.70
C ALA A 348 -26.17 -6.72 -13.84
N GLY A 349 -26.10 -5.55 -14.47
CA GLY A 349 -26.10 -4.24 -13.83
C GLY A 349 -24.87 -3.41 -14.20
N LEU A 350 -24.88 -2.16 -13.74
CA LEU A 350 -23.82 -1.18 -13.99
C LEU A 350 -23.22 -0.72 -12.66
N PRO A 351 -21.89 -0.75 -12.47
CA PRO A 351 -21.24 -0.25 -11.26
C PRO A 351 -21.34 1.29 -11.18
N ARG A 352 -20.85 1.92 -10.11
CA ARG A 352 -20.72 3.39 -10.08
C ARG A 352 -19.79 3.89 -11.21
N VAL A 353 -20.08 5.09 -11.75
CA VAL A 353 -19.32 5.69 -12.88
C VAL A 353 -17.82 5.87 -12.57
N SER A 354 -17.46 6.00 -11.28
CA SER A 354 -16.08 6.12 -10.80
C SER A 354 -15.32 4.79 -10.60
N ASP A 355 -15.89 3.64 -10.99
CA ASP A 355 -15.19 2.35 -10.94
C ASP A 355 -15.73 1.39 -12.02
N GLY A 356 -15.04 1.32 -13.16
CA GLY A 356 -15.42 0.45 -14.28
C GLY A 356 -15.06 -1.03 -14.11
N SER A 357 -14.39 -1.42 -13.02
CA SER A 357 -13.70 -2.71 -12.89
C SER A 357 -14.59 -3.93 -13.18
N LEU A 358 -15.86 -3.92 -12.73
CA LEU A 358 -16.81 -5.02 -12.91
C LEU A 358 -17.48 -5.08 -14.30
N LEU A 359 -17.28 -4.09 -15.17
CA LEU A 359 -17.69 -4.19 -16.58
C LEU A 359 -16.84 -5.20 -17.34
N PHE A 360 -15.55 -5.30 -17.02
CA PHE A 360 -14.63 -6.24 -17.66
C PHE A 360 -14.98 -7.72 -17.35
N VAL A 361 -15.56 -8.02 -16.18
CA VAL A 361 -16.09 -9.36 -15.87
C VAL A 361 -17.27 -9.72 -16.77
N GLN A 362 -18.24 -8.82 -16.90
CA GLN A 362 -19.41 -9.01 -17.75
C GLN A 362 -19.00 -9.20 -19.22
N HIS A 363 -18.04 -8.39 -19.69
CA HIS A 363 -17.47 -8.53 -21.03
C HIS A 363 -16.74 -9.88 -21.22
N LEU A 364 -15.87 -10.30 -20.29
CA LEU A 364 -15.22 -11.63 -20.37
C LEU A 364 -16.25 -12.76 -20.47
N ILE A 365 -17.32 -12.72 -19.67
CA ILE A 365 -18.35 -13.76 -19.66
C ILE A 365 -19.12 -13.82 -20.99
N ALA A 366 -19.35 -12.68 -21.65
CA ALA A 366 -19.98 -12.64 -22.98
C ALA A 366 -19.14 -13.35 -24.05
N HIS A 367 -17.81 -13.41 -23.90
CA HIS A 367 -16.90 -14.15 -24.79
C HIS A 367 -16.53 -15.56 -24.29
N MET A 368 -17.11 -16.05 -23.19
CA MET A 368 -16.89 -17.43 -22.75
C MET A 368 -17.57 -18.41 -23.71
N ARG A 369 -16.79 -19.32 -24.31
CA ARG A 369 -17.30 -20.41 -25.15
C ARG A 369 -18.50 -21.11 -24.47
N PRO A 370 -19.63 -21.34 -25.16
CA PRO A 370 -20.81 -21.95 -24.55
C PRO A 370 -20.55 -23.36 -24.00
N VAL A 371 -21.22 -23.71 -22.91
CA VAL A 371 -21.09 -25.02 -22.24
C VAL A 371 -21.43 -26.19 -23.18
N ALA A 372 -22.40 -25.98 -24.09
CA ALA A 372 -22.79 -26.97 -25.09
C ALA A 372 -21.63 -27.32 -26.06
N ASP A 373 -20.73 -26.38 -26.32
CA ASP A 373 -19.61 -26.50 -27.25
C ASP A 373 -18.28 -26.84 -26.56
N GLY A 374 -18.28 -27.02 -25.23
CA GLY A 374 -17.11 -27.36 -24.41
C GLY A 374 -16.85 -26.43 -23.22
N GLY A 375 -17.48 -25.25 -23.19
CA GLY A 375 -17.31 -24.27 -22.12
C GLY A 375 -15.94 -23.59 -22.09
N ALA A 376 -15.76 -22.65 -21.16
CA ALA A 376 -14.55 -21.86 -20.98
C ALA A 376 -14.17 -21.64 -19.51
N ARG A 377 -12.92 -21.24 -19.29
CA ARG A 377 -12.41 -20.72 -17.99
C ARG A 377 -11.72 -19.38 -18.20
N ALA A 378 -11.80 -18.48 -17.22
CA ALA A 378 -11.24 -17.13 -17.31
C ALA A 378 -10.52 -16.70 -16.01
N ALA A 379 -9.51 -15.84 -16.13
CA ALA A 379 -8.73 -15.32 -15.00
C ALA A 379 -8.55 -13.80 -15.05
N ILE A 380 -9.02 -13.06 -14.04
CA ILE A 380 -9.00 -11.59 -14.03
C ILE A 380 -8.39 -11.03 -12.74
N LEU A 381 -7.51 -10.02 -12.88
CA LEU A 381 -6.86 -9.35 -11.75
C LEU A 381 -7.67 -8.17 -11.22
N PHE A 382 -7.88 -8.13 -9.90
CA PHE A 382 -8.60 -7.04 -9.23
C PHE A 382 -7.97 -6.54 -7.92
N ALA A 383 -8.17 -5.26 -7.65
CA ALA A 383 -7.99 -4.63 -6.35
C ALA A 383 -9.10 -5.08 -5.36
N PRO A 384 -8.93 -4.85 -4.04
CA PRO A 384 -9.89 -5.29 -3.02
C PRO A 384 -11.30 -4.70 -3.21
N SER A 385 -11.41 -3.53 -3.85
CA SER A 385 -12.67 -2.84 -4.09
C SER A 385 -13.71 -3.70 -4.83
N SER A 386 -13.30 -4.52 -5.80
CA SER A 386 -14.23 -5.37 -6.57
C SER A 386 -14.97 -6.38 -5.70
N LEU A 387 -14.35 -6.85 -4.60
CA LEU A 387 -14.92 -7.88 -3.71
C LEU A 387 -16.16 -7.39 -2.94
N GLN A 388 -16.12 -6.15 -2.43
CA GLN A 388 -17.09 -5.68 -1.42
C GLN A 388 -17.68 -4.28 -1.68
N SER A 389 -17.23 -3.53 -2.69
CA SER A 389 -17.83 -2.21 -2.99
C SER A 389 -19.30 -2.35 -3.38
N GLY A 390 -20.14 -1.41 -2.95
CA GLY A 390 -21.57 -1.42 -3.23
C GLY A 390 -22.38 -2.26 -2.24
N GLY A 391 -23.40 -1.63 -1.64
CA GLY A 391 -24.33 -2.28 -0.71
C GLY A 391 -25.39 -3.12 -1.41
N ALA A 392 -26.34 -3.67 -0.65
CA ALA A 392 -27.44 -4.43 -1.24
C ALA A 392 -28.28 -3.58 -2.23
N GLY A 393 -28.62 -4.15 -3.39
CA GLY A 393 -29.31 -3.43 -4.47
C GLY A 393 -28.47 -2.38 -5.22
N SER A 394 -27.13 -2.38 -5.12
CA SER A 394 -26.25 -1.59 -6.00
C SER A 394 -25.68 -2.45 -7.12
N GLY A 395 -25.35 -1.86 -8.28
CA GLY A 395 -24.92 -2.63 -9.45
C GLY A 395 -23.67 -3.48 -9.23
N GLU A 396 -22.70 -3.04 -8.42
CA GLU A 396 -21.57 -3.87 -8.03
C GLU A 396 -21.98 -5.14 -7.26
N SER A 397 -23.02 -5.02 -6.43
CA SER A 397 -23.59 -6.10 -5.63
C SER A 397 -24.44 -7.04 -6.50
N GLU A 398 -25.21 -6.50 -7.45
CA GLU A 398 -26.00 -7.27 -8.42
C GLU A 398 -25.11 -8.06 -9.40
N ILE A 399 -24.01 -7.47 -9.90
CA ILE A 399 -23.05 -8.19 -10.76
C ILE A 399 -22.45 -9.37 -9.98
N ARG A 400 -21.97 -9.16 -8.74
CA ARG A 400 -21.45 -10.26 -7.92
C ARG A 400 -22.51 -11.32 -7.62
N ARG A 401 -23.75 -10.89 -7.32
CA ARG A 401 -24.87 -11.79 -7.07
C ARG A 401 -25.17 -12.66 -8.29
N TRP A 402 -25.19 -12.08 -9.48
CA TRP A 402 -25.35 -12.79 -10.75
C TRP A 402 -24.24 -13.82 -11.00
N LEU A 403 -22.97 -13.51 -10.71
CA LEU A 403 -21.85 -14.47 -10.81
C LEU A 403 -22.02 -15.69 -9.90
N VAL A 404 -22.56 -15.47 -8.70
CA VAL A 404 -22.78 -16.51 -7.68
C VAL A 404 -24.04 -17.32 -8.00
N GLU A 405 -25.15 -16.66 -8.36
CA GLU A 405 -26.43 -17.30 -8.73
C GLU A 405 -26.35 -18.13 -10.02
N ASN A 406 -25.44 -17.79 -10.95
CA ASN A 406 -25.18 -18.57 -12.17
C ASN A 406 -23.99 -19.55 -12.02
N ASP A 407 -23.46 -19.73 -10.80
CA ASP A 407 -22.35 -20.63 -10.48
C ASP A 407 -21.07 -20.38 -11.31
N LEU A 408 -20.83 -19.13 -11.73
CA LEU A 408 -19.73 -18.74 -12.63
C LEU A 408 -18.41 -18.48 -11.89
N LEU A 409 -18.44 -18.04 -10.63
CA LEU A 409 -17.24 -17.76 -9.85
C LEU A 409 -16.59 -19.06 -9.36
N GLU A 410 -15.44 -19.44 -9.92
CA GLU A 410 -14.70 -20.66 -9.59
C GLU A 410 -13.75 -20.49 -8.41
N GLY A 411 -13.10 -19.32 -8.27
CA GLY A 411 -12.25 -19.04 -7.13
C GLY A 411 -11.77 -17.59 -7.00
N VAL A 412 -11.20 -17.28 -5.83
CA VAL A 412 -10.59 -16.00 -5.49
C VAL A 412 -9.27 -16.26 -4.76
N VAL A 413 -8.15 -15.84 -5.37
CA VAL A 413 -6.79 -16.00 -4.82
C VAL A 413 -6.26 -14.65 -4.36
N ALA A 414 -6.03 -14.46 -3.06
CA ALA A 414 -5.45 -13.22 -2.52
C ALA A 414 -3.93 -13.20 -2.69
N LEU A 415 -3.41 -12.24 -3.46
CA LEU A 415 -1.99 -12.11 -3.75
C LEU A 415 -1.26 -11.19 -2.74
N PRO A 416 0.05 -11.37 -2.55
CA PRO A 416 0.90 -10.44 -1.79
C PRO A 416 0.78 -8.98 -2.22
N ALA A 417 0.96 -8.07 -1.28
CA ALA A 417 1.05 -6.63 -1.52
C ALA A 417 2.31 -6.27 -2.34
N TYR A 418 2.33 -5.07 -2.95
CA TYR A 418 3.46 -4.54 -3.72
C TYR A 418 4.01 -5.47 -4.82
N LEU A 419 3.18 -6.30 -5.43
CA LEU A 419 3.55 -7.12 -6.61
C LEU A 419 3.48 -6.34 -7.93
N LEU A 420 2.77 -5.22 -7.99
CA LEU A 420 2.63 -4.40 -9.20
C LEU A 420 3.51 -3.13 -9.15
N PRO A 421 4.00 -2.64 -10.31
CA PRO A 421 4.85 -1.45 -10.37
C PRO A 421 4.08 -0.13 -10.19
N ASN A 422 2.75 -0.14 -10.33
CA ASN A 422 1.89 1.04 -10.18
C ASN A 422 1.15 1.11 -8.83
N THR A 423 1.04 0.00 -8.07
CA THR A 423 0.31 -0.02 -6.79
C THR A 423 0.96 -0.90 -5.72
N GLY A 424 0.89 -0.44 -4.47
CA GLY A 424 1.25 -1.22 -3.29
C GLY A 424 0.11 -2.09 -2.74
N VAL A 425 -1.13 -1.85 -3.18
CA VAL A 425 -2.34 -2.55 -2.72
C VAL A 425 -2.26 -4.04 -3.09
N PRO A 426 -2.65 -4.98 -2.20
CA PRO A 426 -2.75 -6.40 -2.55
C PRO A 426 -3.81 -6.63 -3.62
N MET A 427 -3.50 -7.51 -4.57
CA MET A 427 -4.36 -7.85 -5.70
C MET A 427 -5.00 -9.22 -5.50
N TYR A 428 -6.04 -9.53 -6.27
CA TYR A 428 -6.72 -10.81 -6.27
C TYR A 428 -6.80 -11.35 -7.69
N VAL A 429 -6.55 -12.66 -7.88
CA VAL A 429 -6.98 -13.37 -9.10
C VAL A 429 -8.39 -13.88 -8.85
N TRP A 430 -9.37 -13.45 -9.65
CA TRP A 430 -10.66 -14.14 -9.71
C TRP A 430 -10.62 -15.13 -10.87
N LEU A 431 -11.06 -16.35 -10.62
CA LEU A 431 -11.21 -17.39 -11.62
C LEU A 431 -12.70 -17.61 -11.88
N LEU A 432 -13.09 -17.64 -13.15
CA LEU A 432 -14.46 -17.81 -13.61
C LEU A 432 -14.55 -19.05 -14.51
N SER A 433 -15.67 -19.76 -14.47
CA SER A 433 -15.87 -21.01 -15.20
C SER A 433 -17.35 -21.25 -15.44
N ASN A 434 -17.75 -21.38 -16.70
CA ASN A 434 -19.09 -21.89 -17.04
C ASN A 434 -19.12 -23.43 -17.12
N ARG A 435 -17.96 -24.10 -16.97
CA ARG A 435 -17.78 -25.56 -17.09
C ARG A 435 -17.30 -26.24 -15.80
N LYS A 436 -17.65 -25.69 -14.63
CA LYS A 436 -17.24 -26.22 -13.32
C LYS A 436 -17.43 -27.74 -13.21
N PRO A 437 -16.42 -28.49 -12.70
CA PRO A 437 -16.56 -29.91 -12.42
C PRO A 437 -17.67 -30.13 -11.37
N PRO A 438 -18.38 -31.28 -11.38
CA PRO A 438 -19.50 -31.55 -10.47
C PRO A 438 -19.22 -31.31 -8.98
N GLN A 439 -17.96 -31.44 -8.57
CA GLN A 439 -17.45 -31.29 -7.21
C GLN A 439 -17.40 -29.83 -6.73
N LEU A 440 -17.25 -28.87 -7.65
CA LEU A 440 -17.17 -27.42 -7.37
C LEU A 440 -18.49 -26.67 -7.63
N ARG A 441 -19.57 -27.38 -7.99
CA ARG A 441 -20.87 -26.74 -8.26
C ARG A 441 -21.49 -26.20 -6.98
N GLY A 442 -21.96 -24.96 -7.04
CA GLY A 442 -22.41 -24.22 -5.85
C GLY A 442 -21.28 -23.92 -4.85
N LYS A 443 -20.01 -23.96 -5.30
CA LYS A 443 -18.83 -23.71 -4.45
C LYS A 443 -17.82 -22.77 -5.10
N VAL A 444 -17.03 -22.09 -4.26
CA VAL A 444 -15.96 -21.16 -4.64
C VAL A 444 -14.68 -21.50 -3.88
N ILE A 445 -13.55 -21.64 -4.58
CA ILE A 445 -12.24 -21.84 -3.96
C ILE A 445 -11.67 -20.50 -3.48
N ALA A 446 -11.50 -20.30 -2.18
CA ALA A 446 -10.83 -19.14 -1.61
C ALA A 446 -9.42 -19.51 -1.15
N LEU A 447 -8.38 -18.85 -1.69
CA LEU A 447 -6.96 -19.21 -1.43
C LEU A 447 -6.16 -17.98 -0.98
N ASP A 448 -5.47 -18.08 0.16
CA ASP A 448 -4.60 -16.99 0.64
C ASP A 448 -3.14 -17.22 0.24
N ALA A 449 -2.69 -16.48 -0.77
CA ALA A 449 -1.30 -16.45 -1.20
C ALA A 449 -0.51 -15.27 -0.59
N ARG A 450 -1.10 -14.38 0.22
CA ARG A 450 -0.49 -13.10 0.70
C ARG A 450 0.87 -13.27 1.38
N GLY A 451 1.11 -14.41 2.04
CA GLY A 451 2.40 -14.75 2.68
C GLY A 451 3.51 -15.25 1.73
N HIS A 452 3.22 -15.50 0.45
CA HIS A 452 4.13 -16.19 -0.48
C HIS A 452 4.85 -15.20 -1.41
N SER A 453 5.80 -14.41 -0.89
CA SER A 453 6.59 -13.50 -1.72
C SER A 453 8.05 -13.36 -1.26
N ALA A 454 8.91 -12.93 -2.18
CA ALA A 454 10.28 -12.54 -1.92
C ALA A 454 10.45 -11.03 -2.17
N THR A 455 11.39 -10.38 -1.47
CA THR A 455 11.63 -8.93 -1.61
C THR A 455 12.64 -8.63 -2.72
N LEU A 456 12.36 -7.63 -3.55
CA LEU A 456 13.26 -7.15 -4.59
C LEU A 456 14.48 -6.43 -3.97
N ARG A 457 15.68 -6.70 -4.51
CA ARG A 457 16.93 -6.02 -4.08
C ARG A 457 16.95 -4.51 -4.39
N ARG A 458 16.13 -4.07 -5.35
CA ARG A 458 15.89 -2.65 -5.67
C ARG A 458 14.40 -2.47 -5.98
N PRO A 459 13.73 -1.44 -5.44
CA PRO A 459 12.39 -1.01 -5.86
C PRO A 459 12.24 -0.84 -7.37
N LEU A 460 11.11 -1.25 -7.92
CA LEU A 460 10.73 -1.04 -9.32
C LEU A 460 9.39 -0.30 -9.36
N GLY A 461 9.43 1.04 -9.43
CA GLY A 461 8.25 1.88 -9.19
C GLY A 461 7.65 1.64 -7.79
N GLY A 462 6.41 1.19 -7.74
CA GLY A 462 5.70 0.68 -6.55
C GLY A 462 5.99 -0.77 -6.17
N LYS A 463 6.53 -1.61 -7.08
CA LYS A 463 6.80 -3.04 -6.82
C LYS A 463 7.91 -3.18 -5.79
N ARG A 464 7.66 -3.94 -4.73
CA ARG A 464 8.63 -4.30 -3.66
C ARG A 464 8.83 -5.80 -3.55
N HIS A 465 7.81 -6.57 -3.94
CA HIS A 465 7.79 -8.01 -3.83
C HIS A 465 7.68 -8.68 -5.20
N TYR A 466 8.10 -9.94 -5.27
CA TYR A 466 7.91 -10.80 -6.43
C TYR A 466 7.60 -12.24 -6.01
N LEU A 467 6.96 -12.99 -6.89
CA LEU A 467 6.77 -14.43 -6.74
C LEU A 467 8.00 -15.16 -7.31
N THR A 468 8.48 -16.18 -6.60
CA THR A 468 9.49 -17.11 -7.11
C THR A 468 8.80 -18.29 -7.78
N ASP A 469 9.50 -19.04 -8.63
CA ASP A 469 8.97 -20.28 -9.24
C ASP A 469 8.44 -21.26 -8.18
N GLN A 470 9.08 -21.30 -7.00
CA GLN A 470 8.64 -22.10 -5.85
C GLN A 470 7.34 -21.58 -5.23
N HIS A 471 7.15 -20.25 -5.13
CA HIS A 471 5.89 -19.68 -4.68
C HIS A 471 4.78 -19.94 -5.70
N ILE A 472 5.06 -19.73 -6.99
CA ILE A 472 4.11 -19.96 -8.09
C ILE A 472 3.66 -21.42 -8.11
N ALA A 473 4.61 -22.38 -8.06
CA ALA A 473 4.30 -23.80 -7.95
C ALA A 473 3.45 -24.10 -6.72
N ARG A 474 3.86 -23.63 -5.54
CA ARG A 474 3.13 -23.92 -4.28
C ARG A 474 1.72 -23.35 -4.23
N ILE A 475 1.47 -22.19 -4.85
CA ILE A 475 0.13 -21.60 -4.97
C ILE A 475 -0.71 -22.40 -5.98
N THR A 476 -0.12 -22.81 -7.11
CA THR A 476 -0.78 -23.62 -8.14
C THR A 476 -1.15 -25.00 -7.60
N GLU A 477 -0.23 -25.72 -6.96
CA GLU A 477 -0.46 -27.01 -6.26
C GLU A 477 -1.65 -26.94 -5.31
N ARG A 478 -1.74 -25.88 -4.50
CA ARG A 478 -2.82 -25.69 -3.52
C ARG A 478 -4.16 -25.40 -4.18
N TYR A 479 -4.16 -24.65 -5.28
CA TYR A 479 -5.37 -24.41 -6.06
C TYR A 479 -5.85 -25.69 -6.77
N GLU A 480 -4.96 -26.41 -7.44
CA GLU A 480 -5.26 -27.69 -8.11
C GLU A 480 -5.72 -28.77 -7.12
N ALA A 481 -5.13 -28.82 -5.93
CA ALA A 481 -5.60 -29.69 -4.86
C ALA A 481 -7.04 -29.36 -4.47
N ALA A 482 -7.35 -28.09 -4.18
CA ALA A 482 -8.72 -27.66 -3.84
C ALA A 482 -9.72 -27.88 -4.99
N TYR A 483 -9.28 -27.76 -6.25
CA TYR A 483 -10.06 -28.06 -7.45
C TYR A 483 -10.37 -29.56 -7.59
N GLY A 484 -9.45 -30.43 -7.17
CA GLY A 484 -9.55 -31.88 -7.27
C GLY A 484 -10.27 -32.60 -6.12
N VAL A 485 -10.59 -31.94 -5.00
CA VAL A 485 -11.26 -32.60 -3.86
C VAL A 485 -12.71 -32.95 -4.20
N GLY A 486 -12.99 -34.24 -4.31
CA GLY A 486 -14.34 -34.78 -4.43
C GLY A 486 -15.06 -34.93 -3.09
N SER A 487 -16.38 -34.72 -3.10
CA SER A 487 -17.27 -34.83 -1.94
C SER A 487 -17.52 -36.26 -1.43
N GLU A 488 -16.81 -37.27 -1.94
CA GLU A 488 -16.81 -38.65 -1.44
C GLU A 488 -15.58 -38.93 -0.57
N GLY A 489 -15.60 -38.47 0.69
CA GLY A 489 -14.52 -38.80 1.63
C GLY A 489 -14.49 -38.03 2.95
N GLY A 490 -15.14 -36.87 3.04
CA GLY A 490 -15.28 -36.11 4.30
C GLY A 490 -13.97 -35.56 4.88
N GLN A 491 -12.87 -35.56 4.12
CA GLN A 491 -11.70 -34.76 4.46
C GLN A 491 -11.93 -33.32 4.01
N GLU A 492 -12.24 -32.45 4.97
CA GLU A 492 -12.04 -31.01 4.82
C GLU A 492 -10.57 -30.76 4.42
N VAL A 493 -10.35 -29.85 3.46
CA VAL A 493 -9.00 -29.33 3.20
C VAL A 493 -8.55 -28.62 4.47
N GLY A 494 -7.50 -29.13 5.11
CA GLY A 494 -7.07 -28.64 6.43
C GLY A 494 -6.73 -27.15 6.39
N SER A 495 -7.14 -26.42 7.42
CA SER A 495 -6.94 -24.96 7.54
C SER A 495 -5.47 -24.50 7.38
N ASP A 496 -4.53 -25.41 7.61
CA ASP A 496 -3.09 -25.17 7.50
C ASP A 496 -2.60 -25.00 6.04
N ASP A 497 -3.40 -25.43 5.04
CA ASP A 497 -3.04 -25.27 3.62
C ASP A 497 -3.52 -23.96 2.98
N GLY A 498 -4.32 -23.16 3.68
CA GLY A 498 -4.71 -21.80 3.24
C GLY A 498 -5.70 -21.73 2.08
N ALA A 499 -6.25 -22.87 1.66
CA ALA A 499 -7.32 -23.00 0.69
C ALA A 499 -8.61 -23.46 1.38
N LEU A 500 -9.73 -22.77 1.14
CA LEU A 500 -11.07 -23.18 1.58
C LEU A 500 -12.01 -23.37 0.39
N LEU A 501 -12.97 -24.27 0.53
CA LEU A 501 -14.15 -24.36 -0.33
C LEU A 501 -15.33 -23.69 0.41
N LEU A 502 -15.82 -22.59 -0.15
CA LEU A 502 -16.98 -21.85 0.36
C LEU A 502 -18.23 -22.25 -0.42
N ASP A 503 -19.37 -22.40 0.24
CA ASP A 503 -20.66 -22.60 -0.44
C ASP A 503 -21.21 -21.27 -0.95
N THR A 504 -21.84 -21.26 -2.14
CA THR A 504 -22.30 -20.03 -2.81
C THR A 504 -23.37 -19.27 -2.01
N GLU A 505 -24.13 -19.96 -1.16
CA GLU A 505 -25.17 -19.37 -0.32
C GLU A 505 -24.59 -18.44 0.77
N ASP A 506 -23.37 -18.70 1.28
CA ASP A 506 -22.70 -17.86 2.29
C ASP A 506 -22.23 -16.50 1.73
N LEU A 507 -22.17 -16.37 0.40
CA LEU A 507 -21.73 -15.14 -0.28
C LEU A 507 -22.87 -14.13 -0.49
N VAL A 508 -24.11 -14.50 -0.13
CA VAL A 508 -25.32 -13.71 -0.37
C VAL A 508 -26.04 -13.41 0.96
N TYR A 509 -26.44 -12.16 1.13
CA TYR A 509 -27.07 -11.66 2.36
C TYR A 509 -28.31 -10.81 2.07
N GLN A 510 -29.22 -10.76 3.04
CA GLN A 510 -30.26 -9.75 3.15
C GLN A 510 -29.71 -8.56 3.94
N GLU A 511 -29.84 -7.34 3.43
CA GLU A 511 -29.60 -6.10 4.16
C GLU A 511 -30.94 -5.58 4.67
N VAL A 512 -31.06 -5.48 5.99
CA VAL A 512 -32.31 -5.19 6.71
C VAL A 512 -32.12 -3.91 7.52
N THR A 513 -33.01 -2.93 7.38
CA THR A 513 -33.01 -1.77 8.28
C THR A 513 -33.64 -2.17 9.62
N VAL A 514 -32.99 -1.82 10.72
CA VAL A 514 -33.49 -1.98 12.09
C VAL A 514 -33.79 -0.59 12.63
N ASP A 515 -35.03 -0.41 13.09
CA ASP A 515 -35.55 0.84 13.63
C ASP A 515 -35.55 0.81 15.16
N TRP A 516 -35.35 1.99 15.76
CA TRP A 516 -35.52 2.25 17.19
C TRP A 516 -36.76 3.14 17.41
N PRO A 517 -37.41 3.10 18.59
CA PRO A 517 -38.51 3.99 18.90
C PRO A 517 -38.05 5.46 19.00
N LEU A 518 -38.69 6.35 18.24
CA LEU A 518 -38.55 7.80 18.40
C LEU A 518 -39.04 8.20 19.80
N ARG A 519 -38.11 8.51 20.70
CA ARG A 519 -38.36 8.94 22.07
C ARG A 519 -38.03 10.42 22.21
N GLN A 520 -38.96 11.20 22.75
CA GLN A 520 -38.81 12.67 22.81
C GLN A 520 -39.28 13.25 24.13
N HIS A 521 -38.63 14.32 24.58
CA HIS A 521 -39.21 15.29 25.51
C HIS A 521 -39.58 16.58 24.77
N PHE A 522 -40.26 17.49 25.45
CA PHE A 522 -40.71 18.75 24.87
C PHE A 522 -40.11 19.91 25.66
N THR A 523 -39.47 20.87 24.97
CA THR A 523 -38.77 22.02 25.59
C THR A 523 -38.93 23.26 24.71
N VAL A 524 -39.18 24.43 25.30
CA VAL A 524 -39.20 25.72 24.59
C VAL A 524 -37.95 26.51 24.97
N SER A 525 -36.93 26.54 24.12
CA SER A 525 -35.75 27.41 24.32
C SER A 525 -35.94 28.78 23.67
N ALA A 526 -35.12 29.76 24.06
CA ALA A 526 -35.06 31.07 23.40
C ALA A 526 -34.80 30.95 21.88
N ASP A 527 -33.93 30.01 21.45
CA ASP A 527 -33.69 29.70 20.03
C ASP A 527 -34.99 29.31 19.31
N ILE A 528 -35.76 28.39 19.90
CA ILE A 528 -37.03 27.90 19.34
C ILE A 528 -38.05 29.05 19.24
N VAL A 529 -38.07 29.98 20.21
CA VAL A 529 -38.89 31.20 20.12
C VAL A 529 -38.46 32.08 18.95
N ALA A 530 -37.15 32.28 18.75
CA ALA A 530 -36.61 33.11 17.66
C ALA A 530 -36.82 32.49 16.27
N ASP A 531 -36.69 31.17 16.14
CA ASP A 531 -37.04 30.41 14.94
C ASP A 531 -38.54 30.49 14.64
N VAL A 532 -39.39 30.39 15.66
CA VAL A 532 -40.85 30.57 15.51
C VAL A 532 -41.19 32.01 15.09
N GLU A 533 -40.53 33.02 15.65
CA GLU A 533 -40.75 34.45 15.36
C GLU A 533 -40.27 34.87 13.96
N SER A 534 -39.12 34.37 13.52
CA SER A 534 -38.54 34.64 12.19
C SER A 534 -39.18 33.82 11.07
N SER A 535 -39.90 32.74 11.40
CA SER A 535 -40.52 31.84 10.43
C SER A 535 -41.69 32.48 9.66
N ARG A 536 -41.70 32.26 8.34
CA ARG A 536 -42.79 32.61 7.42
C ARG A 536 -44.14 31.94 7.75
N MET A 537 -44.23 31.11 8.79
CA MET A 537 -45.49 30.51 9.24
C MET A 537 -46.38 31.42 10.10
N LEU A 538 -45.84 32.53 10.63
CA LEU A 538 -46.63 33.55 11.32
C LEU A 538 -47.24 34.59 10.35
N THR A 539 -46.83 34.57 9.08
CA THR A 539 -47.30 35.50 8.04
C THR A 539 -48.78 35.30 7.76
N GLY A 540 -49.62 36.25 8.17
CA GLY A 540 -51.08 36.18 8.03
C GLY A 540 -51.81 35.51 9.21
N PHE A 541 -51.14 35.32 10.36
CA PHE A 541 -51.80 34.90 11.61
C PHE A 541 -51.90 36.09 12.58
N ASP A 542 -53.09 36.69 12.68
CA ASP A 542 -53.31 37.95 13.41
C ASP A 542 -52.94 37.88 14.91
N GLU A 543 -53.05 36.69 15.52
CA GLU A 543 -52.70 36.46 16.93
C GLU A 543 -51.22 36.04 17.12
N ALA A 544 -50.36 36.16 16.10
CA ALA A 544 -48.92 35.85 16.20
C ALA A 544 -48.20 36.52 17.39
N PRO A 545 -48.46 37.81 17.75
CA PRO A 545 -47.87 38.40 18.94
C PRO A 545 -48.35 37.77 20.26
N ALA A 546 -49.55 37.18 20.29
CA ALA A 546 -50.07 36.45 21.45
C ALA A 546 -49.50 35.03 21.54
N LEU A 547 -49.34 34.35 20.40
CA LEU A 547 -48.61 33.08 20.30
C LEU A 547 -47.14 33.21 20.74
N LEU A 548 -46.44 34.27 20.31
CA LEU A 548 -45.08 34.55 20.75
C LEU A 548 -44.99 34.91 22.24
N ARG A 549 -45.98 35.64 22.80
CA ARG A 549 -46.08 35.83 24.25
C ARG A 549 -46.31 34.51 24.99
N ALA A 550 -47.12 33.60 24.46
CA ALA A 550 -47.39 32.30 25.07
C ALA A 550 -46.15 31.42 25.10
N LEU A 551 -45.39 31.37 24.00
CA LEU A 551 -44.10 30.65 23.94
C LEU A 551 -43.08 31.27 24.90
N ARG A 552 -42.95 32.61 24.92
CA ARG A 552 -42.09 33.34 25.86
C ARG A 552 -42.47 33.16 27.33
N ALA A 553 -43.75 32.88 27.62
CA ALA A 553 -44.24 32.66 28.97
C ALA A 553 -43.95 31.24 29.51
N VAL A 554 -43.54 30.31 28.65
CA VAL A 554 -43.10 28.94 29.01
C VAL A 554 -41.71 28.62 28.45
N THR A 555 -40.91 29.66 28.18
CA THR A 555 -39.50 29.48 27.78
C THR A 555 -38.69 28.95 28.96
N ASP A 556 -37.75 28.07 28.65
CA ASP A 556 -36.92 27.29 29.58
C ASP A 556 -37.71 26.29 30.46
N GLU A 557 -39.02 26.10 30.21
CA GLU A 557 -39.76 24.93 30.70
C GLU A 557 -39.51 23.67 29.85
N THR A 558 -39.59 22.51 30.49
CA THR A 558 -39.41 21.18 29.89
C THR A 558 -40.50 20.23 30.40
N TRP A 559 -41.11 19.45 29.51
CA TRP A 559 -42.16 18.49 29.82
C TRP A 559 -41.78 17.08 29.32
N PRO A 560 -41.92 16.04 30.17
CA PRO A 560 -41.52 14.67 29.82
C PRO A 560 -42.50 13.95 28.88
N THR A 561 -43.69 14.53 28.65
CA THR A 561 -44.71 13.98 27.75
C THR A 561 -45.34 15.06 26.89
N ARG A 562 -45.77 14.66 25.69
CA ARG A 562 -46.50 15.51 24.75
C ARG A 562 -47.74 16.11 25.39
N ALA A 563 -48.51 15.30 26.13
CA ALA A 563 -49.76 15.74 26.77
C ALA A 563 -49.52 16.81 27.86
N ALA A 564 -48.39 16.75 28.59
CA ALA A 564 -48.02 17.76 29.57
C ALA A 564 -47.68 19.10 28.89
N PHE A 565 -46.85 19.08 27.83
CA PHE A 565 -46.58 20.27 27.01
C PHE A 565 -47.86 20.84 26.38
N GLU A 566 -48.65 20.00 25.70
CA GLU A 566 -49.87 20.44 25.00
C GLU A 566 -50.88 21.08 25.98
N SER A 567 -50.94 20.63 27.24
CA SER A 567 -51.75 21.22 28.32
C SER A 567 -51.19 22.54 28.88
N ALA A 568 -49.89 22.58 29.20
CA ALA A 568 -49.21 23.78 29.71
C ALA A 568 -49.24 24.90 28.68
N PHE A 569 -48.89 24.59 27.43
CA PHE A 569 -48.91 25.54 26.32
C PHE A 569 -50.33 26.02 25.98
N SER A 570 -51.35 25.13 26.02
CA SER A 570 -52.75 25.55 25.91
C SER A 570 -53.19 26.52 27.00
N THR A 571 -52.57 26.47 28.18
CA THR A 571 -52.83 27.38 29.30
C THR A 571 -52.10 28.71 29.09
N ALA A 572 -50.84 28.67 28.65
CA ALA A 572 -50.06 29.86 28.28
C ALA A 572 -50.72 30.67 27.15
N LEU A 573 -51.26 30.00 26.12
CA LEU A 573 -51.99 30.64 25.02
C LEU A 573 -53.23 31.41 25.50
N LYS A 574 -54.05 30.79 26.37
CA LYS A 574 -55.21 31.45 26.99
C LYS A 574 -54.78 32.68 27.81
N ASN A 575 -53.74 32.54 28.63
CA ASN A 575 -53.19 33.63 29.44
C ASN A 575 -52.59 34.76 28.59
N ALA A 576 -52.03 34.46 27.42
CA ALA A 576 -51.46 35.43 26.49
C ALA A 576 -52.52 36.17 25.64
N GLY A 577 -53.79 35.79 25.73
CA GLY A 577 -54.92 36.40 25.03
C GLY A 577 -55.23 35.82 23.64
N VAL A 578 -54.79 34.59 23.35
CA VAL A 578 -55.15 33.86 22.11
C VAL A 578 -56.64 33.47 22.18
N SER A 579 -57.44 33.94 21.22
CA SER A 579 -58.92 33.89 21.30
C SER A 579 -59.55 32.71 20.53
N ARG A 580 -58.76 32.03 19.69
CA ARG A 580 -59.15 30.82 18.95
C ARG A 580 -58.13 29.70 19.15
N GLU A 581 -58.56 28.46 19.01
CA GLU A 581 -57.61 27.33 18.93
C GLU A 581 -56.65 27.51 17.74
N LEU A 582 -55.37 27.19 17.95
CA LEU A 582 -54.36 27.31 16.89
C LEU A 582 -54.66 26.35 15.73
N PRO A 583 -54.44 26.77 14.47
CA PRO A 583 -54.59 25.87 13.32
C PRO A 583 -53.74 24.61 13.48
N ARG A 584 -54.30 23.42 13.18
CA ARG A 584 -53.61 22.11 13.35
C ARG A 584 -52.23 22.06 12.67
N SER A 585 -52.06 22.74 11.54
CA SER A 585 -50.80 22.86 10.81
C SER A 585 -49.74 23.69 11.56
N LEU A 586 -50.17 24.73 12.28
CA LEU A 586 -49.30 25.55 13.12
C LEU A 586 -49.00 24.81 14.43
N TRP A 587 -50.01 24.17 15.05
CA TRP A 587 -49.83 23.32 16.23
C TRP A 587 -48.79 22.21 16.00
N SER A 588 -48.92 21.43 14.92
CA SER A 588 -47.98 20.35 14.63
C SER A 588 -46.59 20.85 14.19
N ARG A 589 -46.43 22.12 13.80
CA ARG A 589 -45.12 22.74 13.53
C ARG A 589 -44.47 23.21 14.82
N VAL A 590 -45.19 23.92 15.69
CA VAL A 590 -44.70 24.27 17.04
C VAL A 590 -44.32 23.00 17.80
N ARG A 591 -45.19 21.97 17.81
CA ARG A 591 -44.90 20.67 18.41
C ARG A 591 -43.64 20.01 17.84
N LYS A 592 -43.34 20.14 16.55
CA LYS A 592 -42.09 19.61 15.97
C LYS A 592 -40.88 20.46 16.37
N ALA A 593 -41.02 21.79 16.50
CA ALA A 593 -39.94 22.68 16.90
C ALA A 593 -39.54 22.52 18.38
N VAL A 594 -40.50 22.19 19.26
CA VAL A 594 -40.24 21.95 20.70
C VAL A 594 -39.87 20.50 21.04
N ALA A 595 -40.00 19.57 20.11
CA ALA A 595 -39.73 18.15 20.36
C ALA A 595 -38.24 17.84 20.18
N VAL A 596 -37.60 17.37 21.25
CA VAL A 596 -36.18 17.05 21.30
C VAL A 596 -36.02 15.55 21.50
N SER A 597 -35.23 14.88 20.66
CA SER A 597 -34.94 13.45 20.80
C SER A 597 -34.18 13.16 22.09
N ASP A 598 -34.67 12.19 22.86
CA ASP A 598 -34.22 11.89 24.22
C ASP A 598 -34.43 10.39 24.50
N PRO A 599 -33.36 9.59 24.76
CA PRO A 599 -33.48 8.18 25.13
C PRO A 599 -34.36 7.91 26.38
N GLY A 600 -34.51 8.89 27.28
CA GLY A 600 -35.41 8.82 28.44
C GLY A 600 -36.83 9.34 28.17
N GLY A 601 -37.09 9.88 26.98
CA GLY A 601 -38.34 10.53 26.60
C GLY A 601 -39.53 9.60 26.31
N GLU A 602 -40.68 10.23 26.09
CA GLU A 602 -41.93 9.56 25.72
C GLU A 602 -41.84 8.99 24.29
N VAL A 603 -42.17 7.70 24.14
CA VAL A 603 -42.25 7.01 22.84
C VAL A 603 -43.35 7.66 22.00
N GLN A 604 -42.97 8.22 20.86
CA GLN A 604 -43.90 8.88 19.95
C GLN A 604 -44.58 7.87 19.03
N THR A 605 -45.88 8.07 18.81
CA THR A 605 -46.74 7.20 18.00
C THR A 605 -47.50 7.99 16.93
N ASP A 606 -47.92 7.30 15.87
CA ASP A 606 -48.81 7.85 14.85
C ASP A 606 -50.28 7.91 15.33
N GLU A 607 -51.17 8.48 14.52
CA GLU A 607 -52.62 8.58 14.83
C GLU A 607 -53.33 7.22 14.96
N ARG A 608 -52.63 6.10 14.73
CA ARG A 608 -53.11 4.71 14.85
C ARG A 608 -52.45 3.97 16.01
N GLY A 609 -51.63 4.65 16.82
CA GLY A 609 -50.92 4.07 17.96
C GLY A 609 -49.69 3.24 17.59
N ARG A 610 -49.20 3.31 16.33
CA ARG A 610 -47.97 2.64 15.92
C ARG A 610 -46.77 3.49 16.29
N THR A 611 -45.72 2.87 16.84
CA THR A 611 -44.44 3.51 17.13
C THR A 611 -43.87 4.19 15.90
N LEU A 612 -43.31 5.39 16.05
CA LEU A 612 -42.55 6.06 15.00
C LEU A 612 -41.07 5.64 15.07
N PRO A 613 -40.40 5.36 13.94
CA PRO A 613 -38.96 5.10 13.92
C PRO A 613 -38.18 6.39 14.20
N ASP A 614 -37.06 6.26 14.92
CA ASP A 614 -36.07 7.33 15.07
C ASP A 614 -35.09 7.30 13.88
N PRO A 615 -35.09 8.32 13.00
CA PRO A 615 -34.25 8.33 11.80
C PRO A 615 -32.75 8.50 12.12
N ASP A 616 -32.40 9.01 13.30
CA ASP A 616 -31.01 9.24 13.71
C ASP A 616 -30.39 7.99 14.37
N LEU A 617 -31.20 6.95 14.62
CA LEU A 617 -30.78 5.66 15.20
C LEU A 617 -31.00 4.45 14.27
N ALA A 618 -31.53 4.64 13.06
CA ALA A 618 -31.79 3.55 12.13
C ALA A 618 -30.49 2.93 11.58
N HIS A 619 -30.27 1.63 11.82
CA HIS A 619 -29.04 0.92 11.41
C HIS A 619 -29.36 -0.22 10.43
N ARG A 620 -28.49 -0.43 9.43
CA ARG A 620 -28.61 -1.55 8.48
C ARG A 620 -27.78 -2.75 8.91
N VAL A 621 -28.38 -3.94 8.90
CA VAL A 621 -27.79 -5.20 9.37
C VAL A 621 -27.79 -6.21 8.23
N ARG A 622 -26.68 -6.95 8.08
CA ARG A 622 -26.60 -8.09 7.15
C ARG A 622 -27.05 -9.38 7.83
N VAL A 623 -28.03 -10.06 7.23
CA VAL A 623 -28.58 -11.34 7.65
C VAL A 623 -28.26 -12.38 6.57
N PRO A 624 -27.75 -13.59 6.88
CA PRO A 624 -27.49 -14.62 5.87
C PRO A 624 -28.78 -14.98 5.10
N LEU A 625 -28.68 -15.21 3.79
CA LEU A 625 -29.87 -15.32 2.93
C LEU A 625 -30.89 -16.38 3.41
N GLY A 626 -30.41 -17.52 3.93
CA GLY A 626 -31.23 -18.62 4.45
C GLY A 626 -31.83 -18.41 5.86
N GLN A 627 -31.80 -17.21 6.43
CA GLN A 627 -32.42 -16.90 7.73
C GLN A 627 -33.53 -15.84 7.61
N ASP A 628 -34.56 -15.95 8.44
CA ASP A 628 -35.59 -14.92 8.54
C ASP A 628 -35.05 -13.65 9.23
N ALA A 629 -35.31 -12.50 8.62
CA ALA A 629 -34.85 -11.20 9.10
C ALA A 629 -35.39 -10.82 10.48
N ALA A 630 -36.65 -11.15 10.78
CA ALA A 630 -37.27 -10.83 12.05
C ALA A 630 -36.82 -11.77 13.17
N GLU A 631 -36.69 -13.08 12.90
CA GLU A 631 -36.09 -14.02 13.85
C GLU A 631 -34.63 -13.66 14.15
N PHE A 632 -33.83 -13.27 13.15
CA PHE A 632 -32.46 -12.83 13.36
C PHE A 632 -32.38 -11.59 14.27
N VAL A 633 -33.17 -10.55 13.99
CA VAL A 633 -33.19 -9.32 14.79
C VAL A 633 -33.71 -9.58 16.20
N GLN A 634 -34.73 -10.42 16.38
CA GLN A 634 -35.22 -10.83 17.71
C GLN A 634 -34.20 -11.68 18.50
N ARG A 635 -33.38 -12.48 17.82
CA ARG A 635 -32.42 -13.40 18.47
C ARG A 635 -31.11 -12.72 18.85
N GLU A 636 -30.55 -11.89 17.97
CA GLU A 636 -29.24 -11.26 18.21
C GLU A 636 -29.37 -9.86 18.83
N ILE A 637 -30.30 -9.01 18.35
CA ILE A 637 -30.34 -7.56 18.66
C ILE A 637 -31.31 -7.24 19.81
N ALA A 638 -32.55 -7.72 19.72
CA ALA A 638 -33.59 -7.43 20.72
C ALA A 638 -33.22 -7.81 22.18
N PRO A 639 -32.37 -8.81 22.48
CA PRO A 639 -31.93 -9.11 23.86
C PRO A 639 -30.88 -8.12 24.41
N GLU A 640 -30.73 -6.96 23.77
CA GLU A 640 -29.92 -5.81 24.18
C GLU A 640 -30.71 -4.50 24.03
N HIS A 641 -31.49 -4.41 22.95
CA HIS A 641 -32.39 -3.30 22.65
C HIS A 641 -33.83 -3.82 22.44
N PRO A 642 -34.61 -4.05 23.52
CA PRO A 642 -35.89 -4.78 23.44
C PRO A 642 -37.00 -4.05 22.68
N ASP A 643 -36.84 -2.76 22.41
CA ASP A 643 -37.83 -1.92 21.73
C ASP A 643 -37.67 -1.87 20.20
N VAL A 644 -36.65 -2.54 19.61
CA VAL A 644 -36.35 -2.46 18.17
C VAL A 644 -37.23 -3.36 17.31
N TRP A 645 -37.40 -2.99 16.05
CA TRP A 645 -38.04 -3.84 15.03
C TRP A 645 -37.30 -3.76 13.69
N PRO A 646 -37.35 -4.81 12.85
CA PRO A 646 -36.91 -4.72 11.46
C PRO A 646 -37.95 -4.00 10.61
N ASP A 647 -37.51 -3.09 9.74
CA ASP A 647 -38.31 -2.68 8.59
C ASP A 647 -38.19 -3.74 7.48
N LEU A 648 -39.11 -4.70 7.51
CA LEU A 648 -39.25 -5.72 6.48
C LEU A 648 -39.65 -5.15 5.11
N GLY A 649 -40.00 -3.86 5.01
CA GLY A 649 -40.32 -3.17 3.76
C GLY A 649 -39.11 -2.63 2.99
N SER A 650 -37.95 -2.46 3.63
CA SER A 650 -36.71 -1.97 2.98
C SER A 650 -35.64 -3.04 2.76
N VAL A 651 -35.97 -4.33 2.99
CA VAL A 651 -35.04 -5.45 2.80
C VAL A 651 -34.56 -5.52 1.35
N LYS A 652 -33.23 -5.64 1.18
CA LYS A 652 -32.58 -5.83 -0.12
C LYS A 652 -31.65 -7.03 -0.08
N ILE A 653 -31.47 -7.71 -1.21
CA ILE A 653 -30.43 -8.74 -1.34
C ILE A 653 -29.12 -8.07 -1.79
N GLY A 654 -28.00 -8.56 -1.29
CA GLY A 654 -26.67 -8.14 -1.70
C GLY A 654 -25.69 -9.32 -1.71
N CYS A 655 -24.61 -9.17 -2.49
CA CYS A 655 -23.54 -10.15 -2.54
C CYS A 655 -22.20 -9.45 -2.30
N ALA A 656 -21.34 -10.07 -1.49
CA ALA A 656 -19.99 -9.59 -1.20
C ALA A 656 -19.05 -10.78 -1.08
N LEU A 657 -17.90 -10.71 -1.74
CA LEU A 657 -16.90 -11.76 -1.67
C LEU A 657 -15.96 -11.51 -0.48
N PRO A 658 -15.52 -12.56 0.23
CA PRO A 658 -14.54 -12.42 1.29
C PRO A 658 -13.17 -12.04 0.71
N GLU A 659 -12.41 -11.25 1.47
CA GLU A 659 -10.95 -11.25 1.32
C GLU A 659 -10.44 -12.64 1.77
N ALA A 660 -9.62 -13.30 0.93
CA ALA A 660 -9.34 -14.73 1.04
C ALA A 660 -8.65 -15.14 2.38
N PRO A 661 -8.71 -16.44 2.76
CA PRO A 661 -9.41 -16.85 3.98
C PRO A 661 -8.61 -16.79 5.30
N PHE A 662 -8.09 -15.62 5.69
CA PHE A 662 -7.59 -15.41 7.05
C PHE A 662 -8.05 -14.08 7.69
N LEU A 663 -9.20 -14.15 8.36
CA LEU A 663 -9.28 -13.75 9.77
C LEU A 663 -9.42 -15.04 10.60
N VAL A 664 -8.39 -15.31 11.41
CA VAL A 664 -8.13 -16.52 12.21
C VAL A 664 -9.37 -17.24 12.75
N SER A 665 -9.32 -18.59 12.74
CA SER A 665 -10.24 -19.49 13.46
C SER A 665 -10.12 -19.36 14.99
N GLY A 666 -10.56 -18.22 15.53
CA GLY A 666 -10.90 -18.02 16.94
C GLY A 666 -12.42 -18.03 17.13
N PRO A 667 -12.92 -17.81 18.36
CA PRO A 667 -14.36 -17.73 18.63
C PRO A 667 -15.03 -16.54 17.92
N GLY A 668 -15.39 -16.71 16.64
CA GLY A 668 -15.82 -15.64 15.74
C GLY A 668 -16.80 -16.04 14.63
N THR A 669 -16.83 -17.30 14.20
CA THR A 669 -17.67 -17.82 13.09
C THR A 669 -19.19 -17.93 13.42
N GLY A 670 -19.70 -17.14 14.37
CA GLY A 670 -21.06 -17.32 14.91
C GLY A 670 -21.53 -16.24 15.88
N PHE A 671 -21.17 -14.99 15.61
CA PHE A 671 -21.58 -13.83 16.41
C PHE A 671 -22.08 -12.71 15.49
N GLY A 672 -23.27 -12.16 15.78
CA GLY A 672 -23.90 -11.11 14.97
C GLY A 672 -23.27 -9.72 15.20
N PRO A 673 -24.05 -8.62 15.21
CA PRO A 673 -23.51 -7.28 15.36
C PRO A 673 -22.63 -7.15 16.61
N LEU A 674 -21.58 -6.32 16.55
CA LEU A 674 -20.48 -6.27 17.52
C LEU A 674 -20.88 -6.07 18.99
N SER A 675 -22.07 -5.50 19.24
CA SER A 675 -22.66 -5.45 20.58
C SER A 675 -22.93 -6.86 21.15
N THR A 676 -23.39 -7.80 20.32
CA THR A 676 -23.54 -9.22 20.63
C THR A 676 -22.22 -9.88 21.04
N VAL A 677 -21.11 -9.52 20.38
CA VAL A 677 -19.75 -9.96 20.75
C VAL A 677 -19.39 -9.44 22.14
N ALA A 678 -19.57 -8.14 22.39
CA ALA A 678 -19.35 -7.50 23.69
C ALA A 678 -20.18 -8.16 24.81
N ARG A 679 -21.46 -8.42 24.55
CA ARG A 679 -22.43 -9.06 25.47
C ARG A 679 -22.02 -10.49 25.82
N ARG A 680 -21.63 -11.29 24.83
CA ARG A 680 -21.23 -12.70 25.02
C ARG A 680 -19.84 -12.81 25.69
N ILE A 681 -18.88 -11.95 25.37
CA ILE A 681 -17.58 -11.86 26.09
C ILE A 681 -17.80 -11.50 27.57
N SER A 682 -18.63 -10.49 27.86
CA SER A 682 -18.92 -10.07 29.24
C SER A 682 -19.55 -11.20 30.08
N ARG A 683 -20.44 -12.01 29.47
CA ARG A 683 -20.99 -13.23 30.08
C ARG A 683 -19.92 -14.31 30.30
N TRP A 684 -19.01 -14.52 29.34
CA TRP A 684 -17.94 -15.52 29.43
C TRP A 684 -16.92 -15.20 30.54
N LEU A 685 -16.67 -13.91 30.79
CA LEU A 685 -15.86 -13.42 31.92
C LEU A 685 -16.58 -13.50 33.28
N GLY A 686 -17.79 -14.06 33.35
CA GLY A 686 -18.57 -14.22 34.57
C GLY A 686 -19.12 -12.90 35.15
N GLN A 687 -19.01 -11.79 34.42
CA GLN A 687 -19.54 -10.51 34.85
C GLN A 687 -21.06 -10.50 34.68
N LYS A 688 -21.78 -10.10 35.74
CA LYS A 688 -23.17 -9.68 35.57
C LYS A 688 -23.18 -8.40 34.73
N ALA A 689 -23.96 -8.40 33.66
CA ALA A 689 -24.39 -7.18 32.99
C ALA A 689 -25.44 -6.48 33.87
N THR A 690 -24.97 -5.83 34.93
CA THR A 690 -25.77 -4.99 35.84
C THR A 690 -25.30 -3.56 35.69
N GLU A 691 -26.24 -2.70 35.29
CA GLU A 691 -26.07 -1.27 35.01
C GLU A 691 -25.22 -1.00 33.75
N GLY A 692 -25.86 -0.43 32.73
CA GLY A 692 -25.17 0.07 31.53
C GLY A 692 -24.40 1.34 31.84
N LEU A 693 -23.47 1.73 30.95
CA LEU A 693 -22.70 2.97 31.12
C LEU A 693 -23.63 4.17 31.32
N PRO A 694 -23.32 5.09 32.26
CA PRO A 694 -24.17 6.25 32.53
C PRO A 694 -24.18 7.17 31.30
N LEU A 695 -25.34 7.28 30.66
CA LEU A 695 -25.62 8.29 29.65
C LEU A 695 -25.48 9.69 30.28
N LEU A 696 -24.48 10.45 29.83
CA LEU A 696 -24.37 11.88 30.15
C LEU A 696 -25.58 12.61 29.60
N ARG A 697 -26.31 13.28 30.49
CA ARG A 697 -27.54 14.01 30.17
C ARG A 697 -27.22 15.46 29.83
N GLY A 698 -28.12 16.12 29.10
CA GLY A 698 -27.99 17.56 28.82
C GLY A 698 -27.87 18.40 30.10
N THR A 699 -28.55 17.99 31.18
CA THR A 699 -28.43 18.58 32.52
C THR A 699 -27.01 18.53 33.07
N ASP A 700 -26.31 17.41 32.86
CA ASP A 700 -25.00 17.18 33.46
C ASP A 700 -23.98 18.15 32.84
N LEU A 701 -24.04 18.32 31.51
CA LEU A 701 -23.26 19.32 30.77
C LEU A 701 -23.66 20.77 31.09
N GLN A 702 -24.93 21.04 31.42
CA GLN A 702 -25.38 22.38 31.84
C GLN A 702 -24.91 22.74 33.26
N THR A 703 -24.76 21.76 34.15
CA THR A 703 -24.30 21.97 35.53
C THR A 703 -22.79 21.83 35.73
N ALA A 704 -22.09 21.13 34.84
CA ALA A 704 -20.65 20.93 34.92
C ALA A 704 -19.88 22.17 34.47
N VAL A 705 -19.08 22.74 35.38
CA VAL A 705 -18.24 23.92 35.12
C VAL A 705 -16.96 23.53 34.36
N THR A 706 -16.47 22.31 34.59
CA THR A 706 -15.33 21.69 33.91
C THR A 706 -15.63 20.22 33.59
N ALA A 707 -14.80 19.61 32.73
CA ALA A 707 -14.89 18.18 32.43
C ALA A 707 -14.70 17.24 33.64
N ALA A 708 -14.16 17.76 34.76
CA ALA A 708 -13.95 17.00 35.99
C ALA A 708 -15.19 16.99 36.91
N ASP A 709 -16.16 17.89 36.69
CA ASP A 709 -17.41 17.97 37.46
C ASP A 709 -18.49 17.00 36.93
N LEU A 710 -18.20 16.29 35.84
CA LEU A 710 -19.06 15.26 35.27
C LEU A 710 -19.04 13.97 36.12
N PRO A 711 -20.17 13.23 36.20
CA PRO A 711 -20.24 11.99 36.97
C PRO A 711 -19.26 10.93 36.44
N GLN A 712 -18.26 10.60 37.26
CA GLN A 712 -17.26 9.60 36.90
C GLN A 712 -17.84 8.18 36.99
N ALA A 713 -17.68 7.40 35.92
CA ALA A 713 -17.91 5.95 35.97
C ALA A 713 -16.94 5.31 36.97
N SER A 714 -17.47 4.53 37.92
CA SER A 714 -16.65 3.93 38.98
C SER A 714 -15.64 2.93 38.41
N GLY A 715 -14.42 2.93 38.96
CA GLY A 715 -13.24 2.24 38.39
C GLY A 715 -13.22 0.71 38.51
N MET A 716 -14.35 0.03 38.27
CA MET A 716 -14.45 -1.42 38.22
C MET A 716 -14.61 -1.87 36.76
N ARG A 717 -13.92 -2.97 36.38
CA ARG A 717 -13.81 -3.53 35.00
C ARG A 717 -15.03 -3.22 34.11
N GLN A 718 -14.91 -2.17 33.28
CA GLN A 718 -16.01 -1.75 32.40
C GLN A 718 -16.44 -2.88 31.47
N ALA A 719 -17.75 -2.99 31.24
CA ALA A 719 -18.27 -3.82 30.16
C ALA A 719 -17.78 -3.28 28.81
N LEU A 720 -17.58 -4.18 27.85
CA LEU A 720 -17.23 -3.81 26.49
C LEU A 720 -18.37 -2.98 25.87
N ALA A 721 -18.06 -1.78 25.40
CA ALA A 721 -19.00 -0.83 24.80
C ALA A 721 -18.73 -0.69 23.29
N VAL A 722 -19.79 -0.61 22.48
CA VAL A 722 -19.66 -0.37 21.04
C VAL A 722 -19.43 1.11 20.78
N CYS A 723 -18.39 1.43 20.01
CA CYS A 723 -18.14 2.77 19.51
C CYS A 723 -18.13 2.78 17.98
N THR A 724 -18.64 3.87 17.41
CA THR A 724 -18.77 4.08 15.96
C THR A 724 -18.11 5.37 15.52
N GLY A 725 -17.93 5.57 14.21
CA GLY A 725 -17.44 6.85 13.68
C GLY A 725 -18.28 8.04 14.16
N GLY A 726 -17.63 9.10 14.64
CA GLY A 726 -18.28 10.24 15.29
C GLY A 726 -18.45 10.15 16.81
N ASP A 727 -18.21 9.00 17.45
CA ASP A 727 -18.27 8.89 18.92
C ASP A 727 -17.06 9.56 19.59
N VAL A 728 -17.26 10.18 20.76
CA VAL A 728 -16.17 10.68 21.62
C VAL A 728 -15.85 9.62 22.67
N VAL A 729 -14.66 9.02 22.56
CA VAL A 729 -14.22 7.89 23.37
C VAL A 729 -13.03 8.29 24.24
N GLY A 730 -13.03 7.89 25.52
CA GLY A 730 -11.91 8.17 26.40
C GLY A 730 -12.16 7.92 27.89
N LEU A 731 -11.34 8.56 28.70
CA LEU A 731 -11.43 8.66 30.16
C LEU A 731 -11.08 10.09 30.59
N ALA A 732 -11.35 10.46 31.84
CA ALA A 732 -11.17 11.81 32.36
C ALA A 732 -9.77 12.39 32.02
N GLY A 733 -9.74 13.53 31.31
CA GLY A 733 -8.51 14.20 30.88
C GLY A 733 -7.80 13.59 29.65
N ASN A 734 -8.35 12.54 29.02
CA ASN A 734 -7.85 11.93 27.78
C ASN A 734 -9.01 11.41 26.91
N TRP A 735 -9.59 12.32 26.12
CA TRP A 735 -10.72 12.06 25.22
C TRP A 735 -10.33 12.24 23.75
N ARG A 736 -10.95 11.45 22.87
CA ARG A 736 -10.74 11.48 21.41
C ARG A 736 -12.07 11.31 20.68
N LEU A 737 -12.30 12.13 19.66
CA LEU A 737 -13.34 11.88 18.65
C LEU A 737 -12.86 10.78 17.69
N LEU A 738 -13.73 9.83 17.36
CA LEU A 738 -13.46 8.83 16.33
C LEU A 738 -13.76 9.39 14.92
N PRO A 739 -12.93 9.10 13.90
CA PRO A 739 -13.18 9.51 12.52
C PRO A 739 -14.57 9.07 12.01
N PRO A 740 -15.29 9.84 11.19
CA PRO A 740 -16.63 9.46 10.69
C PRO A 740 -16.66 8.12 9.92
N ASP A 741 -15.52 7.73 9.34
CA ASP A 741 -15.26 6.53 8.55
C ASP A 741 -14.63 5.38 9.36
N PHE A 742 -14.46 5.53 10.69
CA PHE A 742 -13.81 4.55 11.57
C PHE A 742 -14.51 3.17 11.62
N GLY A 743 -15.75 3.08 11.15
CA GLY A 743 -16.59 1.88 11.23
C GLY A 743 -17.07 1.59 12.66
N ASP A 744 -17.54 0.36 12.86
CA ASP A 744 -18.01 -0.13 14.15
C ASP A 744 -16.89 -0.88 14.87
N ALA A 745 -16.66 -0.56 16.15
CA ALA A 745 -15.65 -1.18 17.00
C ALA A 745 -16.17 -1.40 18.42
N VAL A 746 -15.35 -2.05 19.27
CA VAL A 746 -15.69 -2.33 20.67
C VAL A 746 -14.52 -1.95 21.58
N THR A 747 -14.80 -1.26 22.68
CA THR A 747 -13.80 -0.67 23.59
C THR A 747 -14.14 -0.88 25.07
N GLN A 748 -13.15 -0.71 25.95
CA GLN A 748 -13.31 -0.66 27.42
C GLN A 748 -13.14 0.76 27.98
N LEU A 749 -13.31 1.76 27.12
CA LEU A 749 -13.28 3.19 27.44
C LEU A 749 -14.71 3.74 27.46
N THR A 750 -14.92 4.85 28.15
CA THR A 750 -16.23 5.54 28.14
C THR A 750 -16.51 6.06 26.72
N VAL A 751 -17.64 5.65 26.15
CA VAL A 751 -18.13 6.07 24.83
C VAL A 751 -19.24 7.11 25.02
N LEU A 752 -19.12 8.26 24.38
CA LEU A 752 -20.14 9.32 24.34
C LEU A 752 -20.58 9.52 22.89
N ARG A 753 -21.90 9.64 22.67
CA ARG A 753 -22.50 9.87 21.34
C ARG A 753 -22.94 11.32 21.18
N PRO A 754 -22.12 12.19 20.55
CA PRO A 754 -22.45 13.60 20.38
C PRO A 754 -23.51 13.80 19.28
N LEU A 755 -24.70 14.27 19.64
CA LEU A 755 -25.74 14.59 18.67
C LEU A 755 -25.35 15.80 17.81
N GLY A 756 -25.55 15.71 16.49
CA GLY A 756 -25.45 16.83 15.55
C GLY A 756 -24.06 17.49 15.45
N ASN A 757 -23.02 16.74 15.11
CA ASN A 757 -21.62 17.20 14.93
C ASN A 757 -20.95 17.87 16.16
N SER A 758 -21.59 17.88 17.33
CA SER A 758 -21.06 18.49 18.56
C SER A 758 -19.76 17.88 19.10
N GLY A 759 -19.31 16.74 18.54
CA GLY A 759 -18.20 15.92 19.05
C GLY A 759 -16.84 16.61 19.12
N ARG A 760 -16.53 17.56 18.22
CA ARG A 760 -15.22 18.25 18.22
C ARG A 760 -15.09 19.24 19.37
N ALA A 761 -16.00 20.21 19.44
CA ALA A 761 -16.07 21.16 20.55
C ALA A 761 -16.25 20.45 21.91
N LEU A 762 -17.08 19.40 21.97
CA LEU A 762 -17.23 18.57 23.17
C LEU A 762 -15.91 17.88 23.56
N CYS A 763 -15.19 17.29 22.61
CA CYS A 763 -13.91 16.62 22.89
C CYS A 763 -12.82 17.60 23.38
N GLU A 764 -12.73 18.81 22.82
CA GLU A 764 -11.77 19.83 23.28
C GLU A 764 -12.14 20.43 24.65
N TRP A 765 -13.43 20.59 24.95
CA TRP A 765 -13.88 20.97 26.29
C TRP A 765 -13.67 19.84 27.31
N LEU A 766 -13.92 18.58 26.94
CA LEU A 766 -13.64 17.40 27.77
C LEU A 766 -12.15 17.17 28.05
N ARG A 767 -11.26 17.76 27.24
CA ARG A 767 -9.79 17.80 27.48
C ARG A 767 -9.37 18.89 28.48
N THR A 768 -10.29 19.71 29.00
CA THR A 768 -9.98 20.62 30.12
C THR A 768 -9.70 19.80 31.39
N ARG A 769 -8.61 20.14 32.11
CA ARG A 769 -8.23 19.48 33.38
C ARG A 769 -8.64 20.34 34.56
N ALA A 770 -9.11 19.69 35.63
CA ALA A 770 -8.98 20.26 36.98
C ALA A 770 -7.49 20.44 37.29
N GLY A 771 -7.09 21.61 37.80
CA GLY A 771 -5.69 21.99 37.95
C GLY A 771 -5.06 21.51 39.26
N GLU A 772 -3.98 20.74 39.17
CA GLU A 772 -3.14 20.39 40.33
C GLU A 772 -2.02 21.42 40.54
N GLY A 773 -2.31 22.43 41.37
CA GLY A 773 -1.33 23.14 42.22
C GLY A 773 -0.25 24.02 41.58
N GLY A 774 -0.22 25.31 41.94
CA GLY A 774 0.99 26.14 41.77
C GLY A 774 0.75 27.64 41.88
N VAL A 775 -0.11 28.17 41.00
CA VAL A 775 -0.52 29.59 41.02
C VAL A 775 -2.00 29.66 41.39
N ALA A 776 -2.37 30.64 42.20
CA ALA A 776 -3.76 30.89 42.61
C ALA A 776 -4.59 31.45 41.44
N GLN A 777 -4.98 30.58 40.50
CA GLN A 777 -6.06 30.90 39.57
C GLN A 777 -7.35 31.11 40.37
N PRO A 778 -8.13 32.17 40.09
CA PRO A 778 -9.36 32.44 40.83
C PRO A 778 -10.34 31.29 40.61
N ARG A 779 -11.01 30.87 41.70
CA ARG A 779 -12.09 29.88 41.61
C ARG A 779 -13.11 30.35 40.58
N VAL A 780 -13.53 29.46 39.68
CA VAL A 780 -14.56 29.76 38.68
C VAL A 780 -15.82 30.22 39.41
N SER A 781 -16.44 31.29 38.91
CA SER A 781 -17.70 31.79 39.46
C SER A 781 -18.78 30.73 39.29
N MET A 782 -19.65 30.54 40.29
CA MET A 782 -20.64 29.45 40.34
C MET A 782 -21.77 29.55 39.27
N ASN A 783 -21.66 30.50 38.34
CA ASN A 783 -22.69 30.87 37.35
C ASN A 783 -22.19 30.84 35.89
N SER A 784 -21.04 30.22 35.59
CA SER A 784 -20.53 30.05 34.21
C SER A 784 -20.81 28.63 33.70
N PRO A 785 -21.86 28.39 32.89
CA PRO A 785 -22.15 27.08 32.32
C PRO A 785 -21.24 26.74 31.14
N ALA A 786 -21.19 25.46 30.74
CA ALA A 786 -20.56 25.07 29.48
C ALA A 786 -21.30 25.72 28.29
N PRO A 787 -20.60 26.38 27.34
CA PRO A 787 -21.24 27.16 26.29
C PRO A 787 -21.77 26.26 25.15
N VAL A 788 -22.98 25.74 25.33
CA VAL A 788 -23.71 24.94 24.32
C VAL A 788 -23.84 25.68 22.98
N GLU A 789 -23.90 27.02 23.02
CA GLU A 789 -23.85 27.90 21.84
C GLU A 789 -22.59 27.70 20.99
N LEU A 790 -21.40 27.65 21.62
CA LEU A 790 -20.11 27.43 20.95
C LEU A 790 -19.97 26.01 20.41
N ILE A 791 -20.62 25.03 21.04
CA ILE A 791 -20.65 23.64 20.55
C ILE A 791 -21.45 23.54 19.23
N ARG A 792 -22.46 24.40 19.05
CA ARG A 792 -23.32 24.49 17.86
C ARG A 792 -22.80 25.49 16.79
N ASP A 793 -21.70 26.18 17.05
CA ASP A 793 -21.15 27.23 16.20
C ASP A 793 -20.33 26.65 15.02
N ALA A 794 -20.84 26.82 13.80
CA ALA A 794 -20.20 26.28 12.59
C ALA A 794 -18.90 27.01 12.19
N GLU A 795 -18.76 28.32 12.45
CA GLU A 795 -17.49 29.02 12.19
C GLU A 795 -16.42 28.55 13.18
N PHE A 796 -16.80 28.42 14.46
CA PHE A 796 -15.88 27.98 15.52
C PHE A 796 -15.43 26.53 15.32
N ASN A 797 -16.35 25.60 15.02
CA ASN A 797 -15.98 24.21 14.73
C ASN A 797 -15.03 24.11 13.50
N SER A 798 -15.25 24.90 12.44
CA SER A 798 -14.33 24.92 11.29
C SER A 798 -12.93 25.44 11.63
N LEU A 799 -12.77 26.29 12.67
CA LEU A 799 -11.48 26.76 13.15
C LEU A 799 -10.79 25.76 14.09
N LEU A 800 -11.54 24.86 14.72
CA LEU A 800 -10.98 23.74 15.48
C LEU A 800 -10.36 22.67 14.56
N ASP A 801 -10.87 22.49 13.34
CA ASP A 801 -10.31 21.55 12.35
C ASP A 801 -8.88 21.92 11.93
N ASP A 802 -8.65 23.17 11.50
CA ASP A 802 -7.30 23.69 11.19
C ASP A 802 -6.37 23.61 12.40
N LEU A 803 -6.91 23.86 13.60
CA LEU A 803 -6.16 23.83 14.86
C LEU A 803 -5.72 22.42 15.26
N ASP A 804 -6.61 21.43 15.20
CA ASP A 804 -6.30 20.04 15.57
C ASP A 804 -5.39 19.36 14.52
N GLY A 805 -5.58 19.64 13.22
CA GLY A 805 -4.67 19.18 12.18
C GLY A 805 -3.23 19.69 12.39
N GLY A 806 -3.07 20.96 12.76
CA GLY A 806 -1.77 21.51 13.13
C GLY A 806 -1.22 20.97 14.46
N LYS A 807 -2.06 20.76 15.49
CA LYS A 807 -1.65 20.08 16.74
C LYS A 807 -1.09 18.68 16.48
N GLU A 808 -1.70 17.89 15.60
CA GLU A 808 -1.25 16.52 15.30
C GLU A 808 0.09 16.45 14.56
N ALA A 809 0.48 17.52 13.86
CA ALA A 809 1.81 17.67 13.30
C ALA A 809 2.83 18.15 14.35
N LEU A 810 2.44 19.12 15.19
CA LEU A 810 3.24 19.67 16.29
C LEU A 810 3.61 18.63 17.36
N ALA A 811 2.64 17.82 17.76
CA ALA A 811 2.73 16.88 18.88
C ALA A 811 3.76 15.75 18.66
N ARG A 812 4.21 15.54 17.43
CA ARG A 812 5.30 14.61 17.09
C ARG A 812 6.69 15.17 17.38
N THR A 813 6.83 16.47 17.68
CA THR A 813 8.18 17.08 17.73
C THR A 813 8.42 18.26 18.68
N THR A 814 7.43 18.99 19.19
CA THR A 814 7.71 20.05 20.17
C THR A 814 6.58 20.22 21.19
N SER A 815 6.93 20.28 22.47
CA SER A 815 6.01 20.24 23.62
C SER A 815 5.16 21.49 23.85
N ARG A 816 5.16 22.47 22.94
CA ARG A 816 4.30 23.66 23.03
C ARG A 816 2.89 23.34 22.53
N ILE A 817 2.08 22.76 23.41
CA ILE A 817 0.64 22.60 23.20
C ILE A 817 0.04 23.98 22.87
N LEU A 818 -0.47 24.12 21.64
CA LEU A 818 -1.24 25.29 21.20
C LEU A 818 -2.33 25.61 22.23
N PRO A 819 -2.53 26.87 22.61
CA PRO A 819 -3.32 27.20 23.78
C PRO A 819 -4.77 26.69 23.62
N ASN A 820 -5.23 25.88 24.58
CA ASN A 820 -6.63 25.48 24.64
C ASN A 820 -7.49 26.76 24.67
N VAL A 821 -8.40 26.87 23.71
CA VAL A 821 -9.20 28.08 23.44
C VAL A 821 -10.19 28.41 24.56
N PHE A 822 -10.48 27.45 25.44
CA PHE A 822 -11.32 27.58 26.64
C PHE A 822 -10.53 27.95 27.92
N ARG A 823 -9.27 28.44 27.79
CA ARG A 823 -8.41 28.80 28.94
C ARG A 823 -8.87 30.01 29.76
N ASP A 824 -9.74 30.87 29.22
CA ASP A 824 -10.27 32.04 29.92
C ASP A 824 -11.81 31.91 30.12
N PRO A 825 -12.29 31.60 31.34
CA PRO A 825 -13.72 31.47 31.63
C PRO A 825 -14.45 32.82 31.78
N GLN A 826 -13.82 33.95 31.44
CA GLN A 826 -14.45 35.28 31.34
C GLN A 826 -14.45 35.83 29.91
N ALA A 827 -13.84 35.15 28.95
CA ALA A 827 -13.80 35.60 27.57
C ALA A 827 -15.16 35.46 26.87
N GLY A 828 -15.65 36.55 26.26
CA GLY A 828 -16.85 36.51 25.41
C GLY A 828 -16.63 35.72 24.11
N LEU A 829 -17.71 35.28 23.47
CA LEU A 829 -17.70 34.39 22.30
C LEU A 829 -16.83 34.94 21.14
N ASP A 830 -16.91 36.24 20.85
CA ASP A 830 -16.05 36.92 19.86
C ASP A 830 -14.54 36.87 20.21
N ALA A 831 -14.19 36.84 21.50
CA ALA A 831 -12.80 36.70 21.93
C ALA A 831 -12.32 35.25 21.75
N MET A 832 -13.15 34.27 22.10
CA MET A 832 -12.85 32.85 21.87
C MET A 832 -12.67 32.52 20.38
N ARG A 833 -13.55 33.01 19.50
CA ARG A 833 -13.39 32.87 18.03
C ARG A 833 -12.07 33.47 17.54
N ARG A 834 -11.68 34.65 18.02
CA ARG A 834 -10.41 35.30 17.64
C ARG A 834 -9.19 34.50 18.12
N THR A 835 -9.22 33.95 19.34
CA THR A 835 -8.14 33.09 19.86
C THR A 835 -7.99 31.81 19.05
N ALA A 836 -9.10 31.13 18.72
CA ALA A 836 -9.09 29.95 17.86
C ALA A 836 -8.49 30.26 16.48
N LYS A 837 -8.94 31.35 15.84
CA LYS A 837 -8.46 31.79 14.52
C LYS A 837 -6.97 32.12 14.47
N ALA A 838 -6.43 32.70 15.54
CA ALA A 838 -5.00 32.96 15.68
C ALA A 838 -4.20 31.66 15.90
N SER A 839 -4.67 30.78 16.79
CA SER A 839 -3.97 29.52 17.11
C SER A 839 -3.97 28.55 15.93
N ALA A 840 -5.05 28.47 15.15
CA ALA A 840 -5.13 27.66 13.93
C ALA A 840 -4.08 28.08 12.88
N TYR A 841 -3.84 29.39 12.74
CA TYR A 841 -2.85 29.94 11.83
C TYR A 841 -1.40 29.60 12.25
N GLU A 842 -1.08 29.68 13.55
CA GLU A 842 0.22 29.24 14.08
C GLU A 842 0.41 27.72 13.94
N ALA A 843 -0.64 26.93 14.21
CA ALA A 843 -0.63 25.48 14.15
C ALA A 843 -0.24 24.95 12.77
N ARG A 844 -0.80 25.57 11.71
CA ARG A 844 -0.55 25.25 10.31
C ARG A 844 0.91 25.48 9.91
N ILE A 845 1.48 26.64 10.26
CA ILE A 845 2.87 27.01 9.92
C ILE A 845 3.87 26.08 10.62
N ILE A 846 3.62 25.70 11.87
CA ILE A 846 4.55 24.82 12.61
C ILE A 846 4.40 23.37 12.12
N GLY A 847 3.21 22.92 11.72
CA GLY A 847 3.01 21.57 11.20
C GLY A 847 3.87 21.21 9.97
N GLU A 848 4.19 22.22 9.15
CA GLU A 848 5.05 22.10 7.97
C GLU A 848 6.55 21.97 8.29
N LEU A 849 6.98 22.16 9.55
CA LEU A 849 8.40 22.38 9.90
C LEU A 849 9.13 21.25 10.64
N VAL A 850 8.44 20.32 11.33
CA VAL A 850 9.09 19.66 12.50
C VAL A 850 9.33 18.13 12.47
N GLN A 851 8.52 17.30 11.81
CA GLN A 851 8.35 15.85 12.12
C GLN A 851 9.56 14.98 12.63
N PRO A 852 10.81 15.09 12.14
CA PRO A 852 11.88 14.12 12.48
C PRO A 852 12.67 14.29 13.79
N LEU A 853 12.50 15.37 14.58
CA LEU A 853 13.58 15.86 15.47
C LEU A 853 13.40 15.76 17.01
N GLY A 854 12.22 15.40 17.54
CA GLY A 854 11.83 15.83 18.89
C GLY A 854 12.11 14.92 20.09
N ASP A 855 12.01 13.60 19.95
CA ASP A 855 12.10 12.63 21.05
C ASP A 855 13.51 12.01 21.10
N PRO A 856 14.27 12.10 22.22
CA PRO A 856 15.62 11.53 22.34
C PRO A 856 15.68 10.00 22.27
N VAL A 857 14.68 9.30 22.80
CA VAL A 857 14.59 7.83 22.77
C VAL A 857 14.25 7.36 21.36
N TRP A 858 13.32 8.03 20.68
CA TRP A 858 13.01 7.75 19.28
C TRP A 858 14.21 8.09 18.37
N ARG A 859 14.89 9.23 18.60
CA ARG A 859 16.13 9.61 17.91
C ARG A 859 17.21 8.54 18.11
N ALA A 860 17.37 8.01 19.33
CA ALA A 860 18.28 6.92 19.62
C ALA A 860 17.90 5.62 18.91
N GLU A 861 16.63 5.24 18.90
CA GLU A 861 16.12 4.04 18.20
C GLU A 861 16.41 4.06 16.70
N TRP A 862 16.38 5.23 16.05
CA TRP A 862 16.57 5.34 14.60
C TRP A 862 18.01 5.66 14.18
N SER A 863 18.78 6.40 14.97
CA SER A 863 20.07 6.97 14.52
C SER A 863 21.30 6.52 15.30
N TYR A 864 21.17 6.07 16.55
CA TYR A 864 22.34 5.71 17.37
C TYR A 864 22.86 4.30 16.99
N PRO A 865 24.08 3.91 17.44
CA PRO A 865 24.59 2.57 17.24
C PRO A 865 23.66 1.49 17.77
N TYR A 866 23.55 0.37 17.04
CA TYR A 866 22.57 -0.70 17.23
C TYR A 866 22.45 -1.18 18.68
N HIS A 867 23.56 -1.26 19.42
CA HIS A 867 23.57 -1.70 20.83
C HIS A 867 22.71 -0.79 21.73
N VAL A 868 22.73 0.54 21.50
CA VAL A 868 21.86 1.50 22.19
C VAL A 868 20.48 1.53 21.55
N ALA A 869 20.40 1.56 20.22
CA ALA A 869 19.14 1.69 19.49
C ALA A 869 18.16 0.51 19.72
N ALA A 870 18.67 -0.72 19.77
CA ALA A 870 17.87 -1.91 20.10
C ALA A 870 17.33 -1.86 21.54
N LEU A 871 18.07 -1.27 22.49
CA LEU A 871 17.63 -1.08 23.87
C LEU A 871 16.70 0.13 24.04
N ALA A 872 16.84 1.18 23.24
CA ALA A 872 15.86 2.27 23.15
C ALA A 872 14.51 1.73 22.64
N ARG A 873 14.53 0.87 21.61
CA ARG A 873 13.35 0.11 21.16
C ARG A 873 12.79 -0.79 22.26
N GLN A 874 13.65 -1.57 22.95
CA GLN A 874 13.22 -2.45 24.04
C GLN A 874 12.54 -1.67 25.17
N TYR A 875 13.06 -0.49 25.52
CA TYR A 875 12.42 0.43 26.47
C TYR A 875 11.07 0.95 25.95
N ARG A 876 11.00 1.42 24.70
CA ARG A 876 9.74 1.91 24.10
C ARG A 876 8.64 0.84 24.03
N ILE A 877 8.98 -0.43 23.87
CA ILE A 877 8.02 -1.56 23.87
C ILE A 877 7.84 -2.24 25.24
N ALA A 878 8.41 -1.67 26.32
CA ALA A 878 8.29 -2.25 27.67
C ALA A 878 6.91 -1.97 28.30
N MET A 879 6.13 -3.04 28.49
CA MET A 879 4.71 -2.98 28.87
C MET A 879 4.44 -2.95 30.38
N THR A 880 5.44 -3.22 31.23
CA THR A 880 5.29 -3.26 32.70
C THR A 880 6.38 -2.44 33.40
N LEU A 881 6.12 -1.95 34.61
CA LEU A 881 7.10 -1.19 35.41
C LEU A 881 8.40 -1.98 35.65
N ALA A 882 8.31 -3.29 35.88
CA ALA A 882 9.49 -4.15 36.02
C ALA A 882 10.32 -4.23 34.72
N GLN A 883 9.66 -4.39 33.56
CA GLN A 883 10.34 -4.36 32.25
C GLN A 883 10.89 -2.97 31.92
N ARG A 884 10.22 -1.88 32.33
CA ARG A 884 10.71 -0.51 32.14
C ARG A 884 11.94 -0.22 32.98
N LYS A 885 11.92 -0.56 34.28
CA LYS A 885 13.10 -0.50 35.16
C LYS A 885 14.28 -1.29 34.58
N ASP A 886 14.03 -2.54 34.16
CA ASP A 886 15.05 -3.40 33.53
C ASP A 886 15.60 -2.80 32.23
N ALA A 887 14.72 -2.34 31.32
CA ALA A 887 15.11 -1.73 30.06
C ALA A 887 15.83 -0.40 30.24
N LEU A 888 15.44 0.46 31.20
CA LEU A 888 16.14 1.70 31.55
C LEU A 888 17.53 1.42 32.12
N LEU A 889 17.66 0.46 33.03
CA LEU A 889 18.96 0.06 33.59
C LEU A 889 19.89 -0.56 32.53
N LYS A 890 19.34 -1.32 31.57
CA LYS A 890 20.09 -1.87 30.43
C LYS A 890 20.45 -0.80 29.40
N LEU A 891 19.56 0.13 29.10
CA LEU A 891 19.81 1.28 28.21
C LEU A 891 20.89 2.19 28.80
N ALA A 892 20.82 2.50 30.09
CA ALA A 892 21.87 3.19 30.85
C ALA A 892 23.22 2.46 30.79
N GLU A 893 23.24 1.16 31.08
CA GLU A 893 24.47 0.36 30.98
C GLU A 893 24.98 0.30 29.53
N SER A 894 24.10 0.29 28.53
CA SER A 894 24.45 0.27 27.11
C SER A 894 25.07 1.58 26.64
N VAL A 895 24.53 2.74 27.03
CA VAL A 895 25.18 4.04 26.73
C VAL A 895 26.54 4.10 27.42
N ALA A 896 26.63 3.74 28.70
CA ALA A 896 27.90 3.64 29.43
C ALA A 896 28.91 2.72 28.71
N ARG A 897 28.45 1.56 28.24
CA ARG A 897 29.23 0.54 27.55
C ARG A 897 29.68 1.00 26.16
N CYS A 898 28.83 1.66 25.38
CA CYS A 898 29.19 2.21 24.07
C CYS A 898 30.23 3.34 24.20
N VAL A 899 29.99 4.34 25.06
CA VAL A 899 30.96 5.43 25.27
C VAL A 899 32.26 4.91 25.89
N GLY A 900 32.18 3.94 26.82
CA GLY A 900 33.34 3.27 27.40
C GLY A 900 34.12 2.36 26.43
N VAL A 901 33.45 1.74 25.46
CA VAL A 901 34.09 0.98 24.37
C VAL A 901 34.79 1.91 23.38
N LEU A 902 34.17 3.04 23.01
CA LEU A 902 34.82 4.07 22.21
C LEU A 902 36.09 4.59 22.91
N ALA A 903 35.97 4.93 24.20
CA ALA A 903 37.12 5.37 24.99
C ALA A 903 38.22 4.29 25.06
N LEU A 904 37.86 3.03 25.34
CA LEU A 904 38.83 1.93 25.36
C LEU A 904 39.48 1.69 23.99
N ALA A 905 38.74 1.83 22.89
CA ALA A 905 39.28 1.67 21.54
C ALA A 905 40.35 2.74 21.24
N VAL A 906 40.13 4.01 21.61
CA VAL A 906 41.16 5.06 21.51
C VAL A 906 42.39 4.70 22.36
N ARG A 907 42.21 4.24 23.61
CA ARG A 907 43.34 3.81 24.47
C ARG A 907 44.12 2.64 23.87
N ILE A 908 43.44 1.66 23.24
CA ILE A 908 44.08 0.54 22.53
C ILE A 908 44.86 1.04 21.30
N HIS A 909 44.28 1.95 20.52
CA HIS A 909 44.92 2.56 19.35
C HIS A 909 46.19 3.35 19.74
N ARG A 910 46.12 4.22 20.76
CA ARG A 910 47.28 4.95 21.31
C ARG A 910 48.44 4.04 21.73
N ARG A 911 48.11 2.88 22.32
CA ARG A 911 49.10 1.90 22.80
C ARG A 911 49.47 0.84 21.75
N GLN A 912 48.85 0.88 20.57
CA GLN A 912 48.93 -0.14 19.50
C GLN A 912 48.75 -1.59 20.02
N SER A 913 48.08 -1.75 21.17
CA SER A 913 47.99 -3.01 21.89
C SER A 913 46.90 -2.97 22.97
N PHE A 914 46.13 -4.04 23.07
CA PHE A 914 45.28 -4.29 24.23
C PHE A 914 46.13 -4.94 25.32
N ASP A 915 46.87 -4.13 26.06
CA ASP A 915 47.86 -4.56 27.06
C ASP A 915 47.23 -5.12 28.36
N ASP A 916 48.06 -5.59 29.29
CA ASP A 916 47.57 -6.21 30.53
C ASP A 916 47.02 -5.20 31.56
N ALA A 917 47.32 -3.91 31.41
CA ALA A 917 46.72 -2.83 32.20
C ALA A 917 45.31 -2.49 31.69
N LEU A 918 45.11 -2.41 30.37
CA LEU A 918 43.80 -2.24 29.74
C LEU A 918 42.90 -3.49 29.93
N ARG A 919 43.48 -4.71 29.95
CA ARG A 919 42.75 -5.94 30.30
C ARG A 919 42.41 -6.03 31.80
N GLY A 920 43.21 -5.42 32.67
CA GLY A 920 43.13 -5.53 34.13
C GLY A 920 41.73 -5.34 34.73
N PRO A 921 41.00 -4.26 34.39
CA PRO A 921 39.63 -4.02 34.87
C PRO A 921 38.64 -5.15 34.55
N PHE A 922 38.80 -5.81 33.38
CA PHE A 922 37.93 -6.87 32.88
C PHE A 922 38.25 -8.25 33.47
N LYS A 923 39.38 -8.41 34.16
CA LYS A 923 39.79 -9.64 34.86
C LYS A 923 39.12 -9.82 36.24
N LYS A 924 38.19 -8.94 36.65
CA LYS A 924 37.42 -9.09 37.90
C LYS A 924 36.31 -10.14 37.73
N GLY A 925 35.96 -10.86 38.80
CA GLY A 925 35.16 -12.09 38.72
C GLY A 925 33.76 -11.94 38.08
N GLY A 926 33.11 -10.80 38.31
CA GLY A 926 31.81 -10.45 37.73
C GLY A 926 31.87 -9.73 36.37
N GLY A 927 33.03 -9.68 35.71
CA GLY A 927 33.20 -8.97 34.44
C GLY A 927 33.12 -7.44 34.55
N ALA A 928 32.89 -6.79 33.42
CA ALA A 928 32.73 -5.35 33.29
C ALA A 928 31.40 -4.90 33.86
N THR A 929 31.47 -4.06 34.89
CA THR A 929 30.33 -3.35 35.45
C THR A 929 30.28 -1.93 34.87
N PHE A 930 29.24 -1.19 35.21
CA PHE A 930 29.10 0.24 34.90
C PHE A 930 30.37 1.07 35.26
N TRP A 931 30.97 0.79 36.42
CA TRP A 931 32.21 1.44 36.87
C TRP A 931 33.42 1.14 35.97
N THR A 932 33.50 -0.06 35.39
CA THR A 932 34.59 -0.45 34.47
C THR A 932 34.63 0.48 33.25
N TRP A 933 33.46 0.91 32.75
CA TRP A 933 33.33 1.79 31.59
C TRP A 933 33.60 3.25 31.91
N GLN A 934 33.04 3.78 33.02
CA GLN A 934 33.39 5.11 33.51
C GLN A 934 34.91 5.24 33.74
N SER A 935 35.57 4.19 34.25
CA SER A 935 37.02 4.15 34.38
C SER A 935 37.76 4.30 33.03
N GLN A 936 37.23 3.79 31.91
CA GLN A 936 37.88 3.98 30.60
C GLN A 936 37.74 5.41 30.08
N ILE A 937 36.57 6.03 30.28
CA ILE A 937 36.31 7.43 29.91
C ILE A 937 37.22 8.36 30.75
N SER A 938 37.18 8.20 32.07
CA SER A 938 37.99 8.99 33.01
C SER A 938 39.50 8.83 32.75
N ASP A 939 39.97 7.63 32.42
CA ASP A 939 41.39 7.41 32.14
C ASP A 939 41.83 7.93 30.76
N LEU A 940 40.99 7.84 29.72
CA LEU A 940 41.34 8.37 28.40
C LEU A 940 41.60 9.87 28.47
N VAL A 941 40.79 10.64 29.21
CA VAL A 941 41.02 12.08 29.37
C VAL A 941 42.33 12.37 30.12
N LYS A 942 42.71 11.55 31.11
CA LYS A 942 44.02 11.66 31.78
C LYS A 942 45.19 11.38 30.83
N GLU A 943 44.96 10.68 29.72
CA GLU A 943 45.93 10.43 28.65
C GLU A 943 45.97 11.58 27.60
N GLY A 944 45.15 12.63 27.73
CA GLY A 944 45.22 13.88 26.95
C GLY A 944 44.08 14.08 25.92
N PRO A 945 44.14 15.17 25.12
CA PRO A 945 43.16 15.49 24.06
C PRO A 945 42.87 14.32 23.12
N ILE A 946 41.70 14.29 22.48
CA ILE A 946 41.14 13.12 21.80
C ILE A 946 40.89 13.38 20.29
N PRO A 947 41.93 13.68 19.49
CA PRO A 947 41.80 13.93 18.06
C PRO A 947 41.31 12.72 17.26
N GLU A 948 41.46 11.49 17.79
CA GLU A 948 40.97 10.26 17.14
C GLU A 948 39.44 10.18 17.12
N LEU A 949 38.79 10.81 18.11
CA LEU A 949 37.32 10.85 18.26
C LEU A 949 36.91 12.10 19.06
N PRO A 950 36.95 13.30 18.43
CA PRO A 950 36.75 14.59 19.13
C PRO A 950 35.40 14.71 19.85
N GLU A 951 34.39 13.97 19.39
CA GLU A 951 33.08 13.89 20.05
C GLU A 951 33.14 13.39 21.51
N LEU A 952 34.23 12.73 21.93
CA LEU A 952 34.46 12.35 23.33
C LEU A 952 34.99 13.48 24.22
N GLU A 953 35.49 14.60 23.67
CA GLU A 953 36.07 15.68 24.52
C GLU A 953 34.98 16.37 25.35
N GLY A 954 33.78 16.55 24.79
CA GLY A 954 32.61 17.08 25.50
C GLY A 954 32.04 16.13 26.56
N ALA A 955 32.55 14.90 26.70
CA ALA A 955 32.01 13.92 27.66
C ALA A 955 32.26 14.28 29.14
N LEU A 956 33.16 15.24 29.41
CA LEU A 956 33.53 15.75 30.74
C LEU A 956 33.25 17.26 30.94
N GLU A 957 32.42 17.88 30.12
CA GLU A 957 31.84 19.18 30.51
C GLU A 957 30.96 18.98 31.78
N PRO A 958 30.82 19.99 32.66
CA PRO A 958 29.91 19.91 33.80
C PRO A 958 28.48 19.58 33.33
N ASP A 959 27.80 18.68 34.05
CA ASP A 959 26.50 18.11 33.66
C ASP A 959 26.53 17.27 32.36
N GLY A 960 27.72 16.96 31.84
CA GLY A 960 27.95 16.09 30.69
C GLY A 960 27.73 14.60 30.99
N VAL A 961 27.90 13.76 29.96
CA VAL A 961 27.55 12.33 30.03
C VAL A 961 28.25 11.59 31.19
N PHE A 962 29.48 11.96 31.56
CA PHE A 962 30.18 11.30 32.66
C PHE A 962 29.49 11.50 34.03
N ASP A 963 29.03 12.71 34.33
CA ASP A 963 28.35 13.05 35.58
C ASP A 963 26.94 12.42 35.63
N LEU A 964 26.21 12.46 34.51
CA LEU A 964 24.92 11.78 34.35
C LEU A 964 25.04 10.26 34.52
N LEU A 965 26.11 9.65 34.00
CA LEU A 965 26.43 8.25 34.26
C LEU A 965 26.81 8.02 35.74
N ASP A 966 27.51 8.94 36.40
CA ASP A 966 27.86 8.83 37.82
C ASP A 966 26.61 8.84 38.71
N GLN A 967 25.65 9.73 38.40
CA GLN A 967 24.33 9.78 39.00
C GLN A 967 23.55 8.47 38.78
N LEU A 968 23.47 7.97 37.55
CA LEU A 968 22.84 6.68 37.22
C LEU A 968 23.47 5.51 37.98
N ARG A 969 24.79 5.52 38.20
CA ARG A 969 25.47 4.51 39.03
C ARG A 969 25.02 4.61 40.50
N GLY A 970 24.86 5.82 41.03
CA GLY A 970 24.28 6.05 42.36
C GLY A 970 22.89 5.45 42.47
N THR A 971 21.95 5.92 41.63
CA THR A 971 20.56 5.44 41.61
C THR A 971 20.47 3.92 41.41
N ARG A 972 21.32 3.31 40.57
CA ARG A 972 21.38 1.86 40.39
C ARG A 972 21.86 1.11 41.63
N ASN A 973 22.82 1.65 42.38
CA ASN A 973 23.34 1.01 43.59
C ASN A 973 22.33 1.09 44.75
N ASP A 974 21.56 2.17 44.82
CA ASP A 974 20.47 2.35 45.79
C ASP A 974 19.20 1.59 45.37
N SER A 975 19.00 1.33 44.07
CA SER A 975 17.89 0.55 43.54
C SER A 975 17.94 -0.91 43.98
N SER A 976 16.79 -1.43 44.40
CA SER A 976 16.70 -2.77 44.96
C SER A 976 16.81 -3.85 43.86
N HIS A 977 17.74 -4.80 44.04
CA HIS A 977 18.07 -5.83 43.04
C HIS A 977 16.84 -6.65 42.60
N ALA A 978 16.76 -6.94 41.30
CA ALA A 978 15.58 -7.49 40.61
C ALA A 978 15.14 -8.91 41.04
N SER A 979 15.87 -9.57 41.94
CA SER A 979 15.50 -10.87 42.51
C SER A 979 14.52 -10.78 43.69
N ARG A 980 14.12 -9.57 44.10
CA ARG A 980 13.14 -9.35 45.17
C ARG A 980 11.83 -8.83 44.60
N VAL A 981 10.71 -9.46 44.96
CA VAL A 981 9.37 -8.94 44.67
C VAL A 981 9.21 -7.60 45.38
N GLN A 982 9.16 -6.53 44.60
CA GLN A 982 9.00 -5.16 45.08
C GLN A 982 7.53 -4.74 44.96
N PRO A 983 6.98 -4.01 45.95
CA PRO A 983 5.71 -3.31 45.78
C PRO A 983 5.71 -2.43 44.53
N GLU A 984 4.56 -2.30 43.89
CA GLU A 984 4.42 -1.52 42.65
C GLU A 984 4.84 -0.05 42.83
N HIS A 985 4.48 0.55 43.97
CA HIS A 985 4.89 1.91 44.37
C HIS A 985 6.39 2.05 44.74
N GLU A 986 7.16 0.97 44.84
CA GLU A 986 8.63 1.01 44.92
C GLU A 986 9.24 0.97 43.52
N LEU A 987 8.74 0.08 42.64
CA LEU A 987 9.13 0.02 41.23
C LEU A 987 8.84 1.34 40.50
N GLU A 988 7.68 1.95 40.73
CA GLU A 988 7.28 3.24 40.17
C GLU A 988 8.21 4.37 40.63
N ARG A 989 8.57 4.42 41.92
CA ARG A 989 9.53 5.39 42.45
C ARG A 989 10.92 5.22 41.83
N GLU A 990 11.38 3.99 41.66
CA GLU A 990 12.69 3.72 41.03
C GLU A 990 12.68 4.01 39.52
N VAL A 991 11.59 3.72 38.79
CA VAL A 991 11.44 4.09 37.36
C VAL A 991 11.45 5.61 37.20
N ASN A 992 10.63 6.33 37.97
CA ASN A 992 10.53 7.78 37.90
C ASN A 992 11.83 8.50 38.32
N ALA A 993 12.70 7.84 39.10
CA ALA A 993 14.04 8.34 39.44
C ALA A 993 15.10 8.04 38.35
N LEU A 994 14.95 6.94 37.61
CA LEU A 994 15.90 6.53 36.57
C LEU A 994 15.61 7.21 35.21
N GLU A 995 14.34 7.25 34.80
CA GLU A 995 13.93 7.66 33.45
C GLU A 995 14.46 9.03 33.02
N PRO A 996 14.34 10.12 33.82
CA PRO A 996 14.82 11.44 33.40
C PRO A 996 16.34 11.48 33.20
N VAL A 997 17.09 10.76 34.04
CA VAL A 997 18.56 10.73 33.95
C VAL A 997 19.01 9.89 32.75
N VAL A 998 18.31 8.80 32.41
CA VAL A 998 18.57 8.05 31.17
C VAL A 998 18.28 8.88 29.93
N VAL A 999 17.18 9.65 29.91
CA VAL A 999 16.84 10.54 28.78
C VAL A 999 17.89 11.65 28.62
N ALA A 1000 18.29 12.34 29.70
CA ALA A 1000 19.37 13.33 29.67
C ALA A 1000 20.73 12.70 29.24
N THR A 1001 20.99 11.45 29.64
CA THR A 1001 22.17 10.70 29.19
C THR A 1001 22.10 10.42 27.68
N LEU A 1002 20.92 10.14 27.11
CA LEU A 1002 20.75 10.01 25.66
C LEU A 1002 20.93 11.34 24.94
N GLU A 1003 20.41 12.45 25.47
CA GLU A 1003 20.57 13.78 24.86
C GLU A 1003 22.03 14.25 24.83
N SER A 1004 22.76 14.09 25.94
CA SER A 1004 24.19 14.45 26.03
C SER A 1004 25.10 13.59 25.13
N VAL A 1005 24.64 12.40 24.69
CA VAL A 1005 25.32 11.60 23.65
C VAL A 1005 24.70 11.77 22.26
N GLY A 1006 24.02 12.89 21.99
CA GLY A 1006 23.40 13.19 20.68
C GLY A 1006 24.34 13.01 19.49
N TRP A 1007 25.64 13.25 19.66
CA TRP A 1007 26.70 13.02 18.68
C TRP A 1007 26.85 11.56 18.23
N LEU A 1008 26.38 10.56 18.99
CA LEU A 1008 26.33 9.15 18.57
C LEU A 1008 25.51 8.95 17.28
N SER A 1009 24.55 9.82 16.98
CA SER A 1009 23.80 9.80 15.72
C SER A 1009 24.64 10.10 14.48
N GLY A 1010 25.77 10.79 14.65
CA GLY A 1010 26.71 11.13 13.58
C GLY A 1010 27.87 10.14 13.41
N LEU A 1011 28.06 9.20 14.35
CA LEU A 1011 29.15 8.22 14.27
C LEU A 1011 28.76 7.00 13.44
N HIS A 1012 29.49 6.75 12.36
CA HIS A 1012 29.28 5.57 11.53
C HIS A 1012 30.03 4.36 12.12
N TRP A 1013 29.29 3.50 12.82
CA TRP A 1013 29.76 2.18 13.24
C TRP A 1013 29.60 1.22 12.06
N ASP A 1014 30.67 0.98 11.32
CA ASP A 1014 30.69 0.23 10.08
C ASP A 1014 31.37 -1.15 10.28
N LEU A 1015 30.63 -2.24 10.10
CA LEU A 1015 31.17 -3.60 9.97
C LEU A 1015 31.69 -3.77 8.54
N ILE A 1016 32.99 -4.02 8.38
CA ILE A 1016 33.60 -4.28 7.06
C ILE A 1016 33.45 -5.77 6.74
N ASP A 1017 32.72 -6.07 5.66
CA ASP A 1017 32.56 -7.44 5.14
C ASP A 1017 33.67 -7.76 4.14
N MET A 1018 34.05 -6.79 3.29
CA MET A 1018 35.13 -6.93 2.33
C MET A 1018 35.86 -5.59 2.09
N CYS A 1019 37.17 -5.65 1.91
CA CYS A 1019 37.98 -4.55 1.37
C CYS A 1019 38.56 -5.02 0.03
N ALA A 1020 38.05 -4.48 -1.08
CA ALA A 1020 38.42 -4.89 -2.44
C ALA A 1020 39.39 -3.88 -3.07
N TYR A 1021 40.46 -4.35 -3.71
CA TYR A 1021 41.42 -3.49 -4.42
C TYR A 1021 40.86 -3.04 -5.77
N THR A 1022 40.87 -1.73 -6.05
CA THR A 1022 40.23 -1.15 -7.25
C THR A 1022 41.15 -1.03 -8.47
N GLY A 1023 42.30 -1.72 -8.47
CA GLY A 1023 43.23 -1.76 -9.60
C GLY A 1023 44.13 -0.52 -9.75
N ASN A 1024 43.66 0.64 -9.29
CA ASN A 1024 44.25 1.97 -9.48
C ASN A 1024 44.99 2.53 -8.24
N GLY A 1025 45.39 1.67 -7.30
CA GLY A 1025 46.00 2.06 -6.02
C GLY A 1025 45.01 2.35 -4.87
N GLY A 1026 43.71 2.45 -5.16
CA GLY A 1026 42.65 2.58 -4.16
C GLY A 1026 42.02 1.27 -3.71
N PHE A 1027 41.08 1.38 -2.77
CA PHE A 1027 40.25 0.27 -2.31
C PHE A 1027 38.77 0.69 -2.23
N THR A 1028 37.88 -0.29 -2.28
CA THR A 1028 36.45 -0.14 -1.96
C THR A 1028 36.14 -0.97 -0.71
N LEU A 1029 35.54 -0.32 0.29
CA LEU A 1029 34.97 -0.97 1.45
C LEU A 1029 33.51 -1.34 1.17
N ILE A 1030 33.17 -2.62 1.33
CA ILE A 1030 31.80 -3.13 1.34
C ILE A 1030 31.51 -3.64 2.75
N GLY A 1031 30.36 -3.25 3.29
CA GLY A 1031 30.04 -3.53 4.69
C GLY A 1031 28.62 -3.16 5.08
N ARG A 1032 28.37 -3.14 6.39
CA ARG A 1032 27.06 -2.88 7.01
C ARG A 1032 27.17 -1.89 8.15
N ARG A 1033 26.31 -0.86 8.15
CA ARG A 1033 26.28 0.17 9.18
C ARG A 1033 25.38 -0.24 10.34
N LEU A 1034 26.00 -0.40 11.50
CA LEU A 1034 25.40 -0.87 12.74
C LEU A 1034 24.61 0.24 13.45
N ARG A 1035 23.65 0.88 12.76
CA ARG A 1035 22.79 1.95 13.30
C ARG A 1035 21.32 1.56 13.31
N GLY A 1036 20.57 2.16 14.23
CA GLY A 1036 19.14 1.94 14.39
C GLY A 1036 18.78 0.56 14.99
N SER A 1037 17.49 0.35 15.27
CA SER A 1037 16.95 -0.85 15.93
C SER A 1037 16.50 -1.97 14.97
N HIS A 1038 16.90 -1.88 13.70
CA HIS A 1038 16.54 -2.85 12.66
C HIS A 1038 17.48 -4.08 12.73
N PRO A 1039 16.97 -5.33 12.61
CA PRO A 1039 17.81 -6.53 12.70
C PRO A 1039 18.78 -6.67 11.51
N ASP A 1040 18.39 -6.19 10.34
CA ASP A 1040 19.28 -6.07 9.18
C ASP A 1040 19.89 -4.67 9.13
N TRP A 1041 21.21 -4.62 9.26
CA TRP A 1041 22.00 -3.39 9.17
C TRP A 1041 22.16 -2.92 7.73
N GLU A 1042 22.07 -1.60 7.54
CA GLU A 1042 22.16 -0.91 6.25
C GLU A 1042 23.48 -1.22 5.53
N THR A 1043 23.39 -1.89 4.37
CA THR A 1043 24.57 -2.18 3.54
C THR A 1043 25.12 -0.91 2.90
N PHE A 1044 26.44 -0.74 2.89
CA PHE A 1044 27.12 0.34 2.19
C PHE A 1044 28.28 -0.17 1.34
N GLU A 1045 28.61 0.62 0.32
CA GLU A 1045 29.81 0.51 -0.50
C GLU A 1045 30.45 1.91 -0.58
N ARG A 1046 31.75 2.05 -0.28
CA ARG A 1046 32.47 3.33 -0.43
C ARG A 1046 33.92 3.18 -0.87
N PRO A 1047 34.46 4.10 -1.69
CA PRO A 1047 35.91 4.23 -1.88
C PRO A 1047 36.62 4.54 -0.57
N TYR A 1048 37.85 4.06 -0.42
CA TYR A 1048 38.70 4.28 0.75
C TYR A 1048 40.20 4.20 0.36
N PRO A 1049 41.09 5.06 0.90
CA PRO A 1049 42.47 5.20 0.40
C PRO A 1049 43.46 4.14 0.91
N GLY A 1050 43.01 3.13 1.66
CA GLY A 1050 43.88 2.07 2.21
C GLY A 1050 43.12 0.77 2.51
N THR A 1051 43.76 -0.17 3.18
CA THR A 1051 43.16 -1.45 3.57
C THR A 1051 42.54 -1.38 4.97
N LEU A 1052 41.32 -1.89 5.14
CA LEU A 1052 40.77 -2.27 6.44
C LEU A 1052 40.61 -3.80 6.52
N ASP A 1053 40.80 -4.36 7.72
CA ASP A 1053 40.66 -5.80 7.94
C ASP A 1053 39.16 -6.21 7.89
N PRO A 1054 38.77 -7.20 7.07
CA PRO A 1054 37.40 -7.67 7.00
C PRO A 1054 36.97 -8.44 8.27
N ASN A 1055 35.66 -8.56 8.46
CA ASN A 1055 35.00 -9.10 9.66
C ASN A 1055 35.34 -8.32 10.95
N ARG A 1056 35.62 -7.02 10.83
CA ARG A 1056 35.83 -6.10 11.96
C ARG A 1056 34.94 -4.87 11.89
N ILE A 1057 34.67 -4.31 13.07
CA ILE A 1057 33.88 -3.10 13.25
C ILE A 1057 34.83 -1.92 13.41
N TYR A 1058 34.58 -0.86 12.64
CA TYR A 1058 35.29 0.40 12.68
C TYR A 1058 34.29 1.53 12.98
N VAL A 1059 34.75 2.56 13.68
CA VAL A 1059 33.97 3.77 13.94
C VAL A 1059 34.60 4.93 13.17
N GLN A 1060 33.88 5.44 12.18
CA GLN A 1060 34.23 6.68 11.50
C GLN A 1060 33.52 7.84 12.20
N SER A 1061 34.31 8.78 12.73
CA SER A 1061 33.83 10.10 13.15
C SER A 1061 33.69 11.03 11.94
N PRO A 1062 32.73 11.97 11.92
CA PRO A 1062 32.70 13.05 10.93
C PRO A 1062 33.84 14.08 11.14
N SER A 1063 34.43 14.11 12.34
CA SER A 1063 35.47 15.05 12.75
C SER A 1063 36.90 14.48 12.66
N SER A 1064 37.05 13.18 12.43
CA SER A 1064 38.34 12.50 12.23
C SER A 1064 38.41 11.79 10.87
N ILE A 1065 39.59 11.80 10.26
CA ILE A 1065 39.83 11.17 8.96
C ILE A 1065 40.05 9.65 9.09
N GLU A 1066 40.69 9.20 10.19
CA GLU A 1066 41.08 7.79 10.36
C GLU A 1066 40.02 6.99 11.15
N PRO A 1067 39.54 5.83 10.64
CA PRO A 1067 38.51 5.04 11.29
C PRO A 1067 39.06 4.21 12.46
N LEU A 1068 38.44 4.39 13.64
CA LEU A 1068 38.85 3.72 14.87
C LEU A 1068 38.39 2.26 14.91
N ALA A 1069 39.33 1.31 14.89
CA ALA A 1069 39.02 -0.12 15.00
C ALA A 1069 38.54 -0.52 16.40
N LEU A 1070 37.39 -1.18 16.51
CA LEU A 1070 36.88 -1.72 17.79
C LEU A 1070 37.40 -3.13 18.12
N TRP A 1071 38.41 -3.62 17.41
CA TRP A 1071 39.02 -4.93 17.67
C TRP A 1071 40.09 -4.83 18.77
N PRO A 1072 40.18 -5.77 19.71
CA PRO A 1072 39.44 -7.04 19.82
C PRO A 1072 38.17 -6.96 20.70
N ILE A 1073 37.68 -5.75 21.01
CA ILE A 1073 36.69 -5.49 22.08
C ILE A 1073 35.23 -5.44 21.63
N ALA A 1074 34.95 -5.49 20.32
CA ALA A 1074 33.60 -5.62 19.76
C ALA A 1074 33.57 -6.67 18.63
N ARG A 1075 32.41 -7.31 18.44
CA ARG A 1075 32.14 -8.23 17.33
C ARG A 1075 30.65 -8.25 16.99
N ALA A 1076 30.33 -8.43 15.72
CA ALA A 1076 28.97 -8.62 15.24
C ALA A 1076 28.78 -10.11 14.86
N GLU A 1077 27.80 -10.78 15.45
CA GLU A 1077 27.57 -12.23 15.25
C GLU A 1077 26.09 -12.59 15.37
N VAL A 1078 25.72 -13.80 14.93
CA VAL A 1078 24.42 -14.40 15.27
C VAL A 1078 24.46 -14.93 16.71
N CYS A 1079 23.49 -14.54 17.52
CA CYS A 1079 23.41 -14.93 18.92
C CYS A 1079 22.83 -16.33 19.09
N THR A 1080 23.60 -17.26 19.66
CA THR A 1080 23.18 -18.65 19.89
C THR A 1080 22.03 -18.82 20.89
N GLU A 1081 21.65 -17.78 21.63
CA GLU A 1081 20.55 -17.81 22.61
C GLU A 1081 19.20 -17.34 22.00
N CYS A 1082 19.21 -16.56 20.91
CA CYS A 1082 17.97 -15.99 20.33
C CYS A 1082 17.94 -15.90 18.80
N ASP A 1083 18.92 -16.48 18.11
CA ASP A 1083 19.12 -16.52 16.65
C ASP A 1083 19.12 -15.15 15.93
N ALA A 1084 19.16 -14.06 16.69
CA ALA A 1084 19.26 -12.71 16.16
C ALA A 1084 20.71 -12.31 15.89
N ARG A 1085 20.96 -11.59 14.80
CA ARG A 1085 22.23 -10.91 14.56
C ARG A 1085 22.36 -9.73 15.53
N GLU A 1086 23.41 -9.74 16.34
CA GLU A 1086 23.61 -8.87 17.50
C GLU A 1086 25.01 -8.25 17.51
N LEU A 1087 25.12 -7.07 18.12
CA LEU A 1087 26.40 -6.41 18.39
C LEU A 1087 26.87 -6.76 19.81
N PHE A 1088 27.93 -7.56 19.91
CA PHE A 1088 28.53 -7.98 21.17
C PHE A 1088 29.73 -7.09 21.53
N LEU A 1089 29.76 -6.60 22.77
CA LEU A 1089 30.82 -5.72 23.30
C LEU A 1089 31.54 -6.40 24.48
N LEU A 1090 32.82 -6.10 24.68
CA LEU A 1090 33.68 -6.73 25.70
C LEU A 1090 33.04 -6.72 27.09
N HIS A 1091 32.80 -7.89 27.67
CA HIS A 1091 32.32 -8.00 29.04
C HIS A 1091 33.39 -8.48 30.01
N LYS A 1092 34.09 -9.59 29.75
CA LYS A 1092 34.89 -10.26 30.78
C LYS A 1092 36.15 -10.91 30.20
N ILE A 1093 37.21 -10.99 31.00
CA ILE A 1093 38.42 -11.72 30.66
C ILE A 1093 38.71 -12.73 31.77
N ALA A 1094 38.68 -14.02 31.44
CA ALA A 1094 38.86 -15.09 32.41
C ALA A 1094 40.31 -15.14 32.92
N LYS A 1095 40.51 -15.04 34.25
CA LYS A 1095 41.85 -15.02 34.88
C LYS A 1095 42.70 -16.26 34.59
N ALA A 1096 42.08 -17.42 34.37
CA ALA A 1096 42.77 -18.71 34.28
C ALA A 1096 43.38 -19.00 32.91
N ASN A 1097 42.78 -18.51 31.83
CA ASN A 1097 43.15 -18.83 30.45
C ASN A 1097 43.13 -17.62 29.49
N GLY A 1098 42.78 -16.42 29.97
CA GLY A 1098 42.69 -15.22 29.14
C GLY A 1098 41.52 -15.18 28.16
N ALA A 1099 40.61 -16.17 28.19
CA ALA A 1099 39.44 -16.21 27.31
C ALA A 1099 38.58 -14.96 27.50
N VAL A 1100 38.05 -14.44 26.39
CA VAL A 1100 37.30 -13.18 26.36
C VAL A 1100 35.82 -13.50 26.21
N THR A 1101 34.98 -12.94 27.06
CA THR A 1101 33.52 -12.97 26.88
C THR A 1101 33.05 -11.61 26.41
N LEU A 1102 32.28 -11.58 25.33
CA LEU A 1102 31.54 -10.41 24.87
C LEU A 1102 30.06 -10.56 25.29
N ARG A 1103 29.31 -9.46 25.45
CA ARG A 1103 27.88 -9.46 25.84
C ARG A 1103 27.08 -8.53 24.92
N CYS A 1104 25.90 -8.96 24.47
CA CYS A 1104 25.02 -8.12 23.63
C CYS A 1104 24.16 -7.16 24.48
N GLY A 1105 23.24 -6.42 23.85
CA GLY A 1105 22.31 -5.54 24.56
C GLY A 1105 21.30 -6.30 25.43
N ARG A 1106 20.97 -7.55 25.06
CA ARG A 1106 20.03 -8.43 25.78
C ARG A 1106 20.70 -9.31 26.86
N ASP A 1107 21.95 -9.00 27.20
CA ASP A 1107 22.82 -9.70 28.16
C ASP A 1107 23.28 -11.13 27.81
N HIS A 1108 22.91 -11.68 26.65
CA HIS A 1108 23.44 -12.95 26.13
C HIS A 1108 24.98 -12.89 25.97
N GLU A 1109 25.68 -13.96 26.33
CA GLU A 1109 27.15 -14.03 26.33
C GLU A 1109 27.71 -14.73 25.08
N PHE A 1110 28.69 -14.12 24.42
CA PHE A 1110 29.46 -14.72 23.33
C PHE A 1110 30.89 -15.09 23.83
N PRO A 1111 31.18 -16.38 24.07
CA PRO A 1111 32.50 -16.82 24.55
C PRO A 1111 33.51 -16.90 23.41
N ARG A 1112 34.40 -15.91 23.31
CA ARG A 1112 35.56 -15.95 22.42
C ARG A 1112 36.67 -16.81 23.03
N GLN A 1113 36.85 -18.00 22.47
CA GLN A 1113 38.04 -18.83 22.69
C GLN A 1113 39.30 -18.03 22.33
N SER A 1114 40.40 -18.28 23.03
CA SER A 1114 41.63 -17.49 22.93
C SER A 1114 42.38 -17.74 21.62
N ALA A 1115 42.19 -16.82 20.68
CA ALA A 1115 43.03 -16.55 19.51
C ALA A 1115 43.15 -15.02 19.34
#